data_AF-A0A2L2NFP2-F1
#
_entry.id   AF-A0A2L2NFP2-F1
#
_cell.length_a   1.000
_cell.length_b   1.000
_cell.length_c   1.000
_cell.angle_alpha   90.00
_cell.angle_beta   90.00
_cell.angle_gamma   90.00
#
_symmetry.space_group_name_H-M   'P 1'
#
loop_
_entity.id
_entity.type
_entity.pdbx_description
1 polymer ?
#
loop_
_entity_poly.entity_id
_entity_poly.type
_entity_poly.pdbx_seq_one_letter_code
_entity_poly.pdbx_strand_id
1 'polypeptide(L)'
;MFDNPELRIDSSLAQLNNASSSLDNNSLNYLQPDGKGFGSQKLLSLAGETLIHAWQNQTNPTLAIVYAAGSIFKSNFAANAHIAFGEAFNVNKAEALGADILSGNYGVLPNVQFLSNAEMNGALGAYAKSNNTIYLNSVFLTQNSANPTAIGKVLVEESGHFLDVYASPVDSPGDEGEMLADLISGDQLSANQITRIRVEDDSATIVVNSQQIAIEQARIDGYFWGETLIGTNSNDEIYGNGGDDRIEGRNGDDKIWGGSGNDKLWGENGSDRIIGDEGDDEVNGGGNDDYLWGSQGNDKLWGEDGNDELRGDDGNDELRGGNNNDKLWGGNGNDKLWGENDNDELYGESGNDELNGGNNDDRIWGGSGNDKLWGENGSDRLIGDEGDDEVNGGGNDDYLWGSQGNDKLWGEDGNDELRGDDGNDELRGGGNNDKLWGGNGDDKLWGENDNDELYGESGNDELNGGRNDDKIFGGSGNDRLWGESGNDALYGDDGDDILDGYGNGDNERDLLAGWAGKDRFILGNSDNVYYTRNGRNDFAEILSFNRDEDTIQLKSLSNNVSNGSKAYGYRLVTVGSDTEIRVDINDDLIAILRGVTGISLTGKGFAFEGNSPQEIVKQLYRDVFGREADPGGLQISSNQLASGVMTYEQIRQAYAYSPEGKDKINQIYQDVLWRAADQGGLDYYRNNLATGTTLAQIRSSIASSQEAKKFWTIQYYNNTNLDGDAVFAKSVDYNNSNFSQNWGSGSPNNAVNRDNFSARATTKRYFEAGNHQIQTTSDDGVRVWINNQLVIDKWIDQASSSNYGYFNTTGGTFDVTIDYYERTGDANLSFYTYTKVDGSIGDKYRELGGASSNYCK
;
A
#
# COMPACT_ATOMS: atom_id res chain seq x y z
N MET A 1 10.96 -52.86 39.52
CA MET A 1 10.74 -53.88 38.49
C MET A 1 11.09 -53.20 37.19
N PHE A 2 12.40 -53.24 36.88
CA PHE A 2 13.01 -54.00 35.76
C PHE A 2 12.80 -53.24 34.44
N ASP A 3 13.79 -52.80 33.67
CA ASP A 3 15.27 -52.83 33.72
C ASP A 3 15.73 -51.94 32.53
N ASN A 4 16.52 -50.87 32.73
CA ASN A 4 17.99 -50.75 32.71
C ASN A 4 18.52 -50.12 31.36
N PRO A 5 19.73 -49.51 31.30
CA PRO A 5 19.91 -48.08 30.99
C PRO A 5 21.09 -47.80 30.02
N GLU A 6 21.42 -46.52 29.77
CA GLU A 6 22.77 -45.92 29.90
C GLU A 6 22.82 -44.55 29.20
N LEU A 7 23.06 -43.49 29.99
CA LEU A 7 24.15 -42.52 29.78
C LEU A 7 24.08 -41.46 30.91
N ARG A 8 25.03 -41.57 31.83
CA ARG A 8 25.25 -40.65 32.94
C ARG A 8 26.24 -39.57 32.52
N ILE A 9 25.90 -38.34 32.91
CA ILE A 9 26.79 -37.20 33.09
C ILE A 9 27.77 -37.56 34.22
N ASP A 10 29.08 -37.38 33.99
CA ASP A 10 30.06 -37.28 35.06
C ASP A 10 30.93 -36.04 34.90
N SER A 11 31.12 -35.41 36.04
CA SER A 11 31.80 -34.17 36.36
C SER A 11 33.19 -34.50 36.88
N SER A 12 34.25 -34.19 36.14
CA SER A 12 35.61 -34.08 36.72
C SER A 12 36.59 -33.37 35.78
N LEU A 13 36.67 -32.04 35.86
CA LEU A 13 37.77 -31.25 35.30
C LEU A 13 38.38 -30.41 36.45
N ALA A 14 39.01 -31.13 37.36
CA ALA A 14 39.87 -30.57 38.40
C ALA A 14 40.90 -31.63 38.80
N GLN A 15 41.99 -31.72 38.03
CA GLN A 15 43.32 -32.17 38.47
C GLN A 15 44.27 -32.28 37.25
N LEU A 16 44.80 -31.15 36.79
CA LEU A 16 46.08 -31.10 36.08
C LEU A 16 46.89 -29.92 36.63
N ASN A 17 47.36 -30.10 37.87
CA ASN A 17 48.51 -29.39 38.41
C ASN A 17 49.49 -30.45 38.89
N ASN A 18 50.59 -30.58 38.13
CA ASN A 18 51.86 -31.27 38.41
C ASN A 18 52.28 -32.22 37.27
N ALA A 19 52.94 -31.64 36.25
CA ALA A 19 54.11 -32.25 35.62
C ALA A 19 54.92 -31.20 34.85
N SER A 20 55.46 -30.20 35.56
CA SER A 20 56.68 -29.53 35.12
C SER A 20 57.89 -30.35 35.57
N SER A 21 58.28 -31.35 34.78
CA SER A 21 59.64 -31.93 34.86
C SER A 21 59.86 -32.93 33.73
N SER A 22 60.37 -32.42 32.60
CA SER A 22 61.28 -33.06 31.63
C SER A 22 60.91 -32.64 30.21
N LEU A 23 61.35 -31.46 29.81
CA LEU A 23 61.83 -31.28 28.45
C LEU A 23 63.07 -32.18 28.32
N ASP A 24 62.81 -33.46 28.04
CA ASP A 24 63.86 -34.36 27.60
C ASP A 24 64.11 -34.01 26.13
N ASN A 25 65.32 -33.53 25.85
CA ASN A 25 65.82 -33.14 24.53
C ASN A 25 65.98 -34.36 23.58
N ASN A 26 64.97 -35.22 23.46
CA ASN A 26 65.03 -36.45 22.69
C ASN A 26 63.85 -36.70 21.73
N SER A 27 62.94 -35.73 21.54
CA SER A 27 61.87 -35.85 20.53
C SER A 27 62.27 -35.37 19.13
N LEU A 28 63.51 -34.91 18.92
CA LEU A 28 64.01 -34.43 17.62
C LEU A 28 64.61 -35.53 16.71
N ASN A 29 64.55 -36.80 17.12
CA ASN A 29 65.04 -37.91 16.32
C ASN A 29 63.88 -38.76 15.78
N TYR A 30 63.11 -38.24 14.82
CA TYR A 30 62.46 -39.02 13.76
C TYR A 30 62.06 -38.08 12.60
N LEU A 31 63.06 -37.46 11.98
CA LEU A 31 62.98 -37.06 10.58
C LEU A 31 63.52 -38.24 9.76
N GLN A 32 62.67 -39.23 9.49
CA GLN A 32 62.94 -40.22 8.43
C GLN A 32 61.72 -40.45 7.53
N PRO A 33 61.97 -40.72 6.24
CA PRO A 33 60.99 -40.65 5.16
C PRO A 33 60.22 -41.96 5.04
N ASP A 34 59.07 -42.07 5.67
CA ASP A 34 58.15 -43.19 5.47
C ASP A 34 57.01 -42.85 4.51
N GLY A 35 57.24 -42.00 3.52
CA GLY A 35 56.38 -41.89 2.32
C GLY A 35 54.90 -41.58 2.56
N LYS A 36 54.51 -41.25 3.81
CA LYS A 36 53.19 -40.81 4.21
C LYS A 36 53.41 -39.45 4.87
N GLY A 37 53.43 -38.42 4.04
CA GLY A 37 53.60 -37.05 4.50
C GLY A 37 52.63 -36.75 5.64
N PHE A 38 53.07 -35.92 6.58
CA PHE A 38 52.15 -35.25 7.49
C PHE A 38 51.07 -34.55 6.64
N GLY A 39 49.80 -34.78 6.94
CA GLY A 39 48.69 -34.08 6.27
C GLY A 39 48.88 -32.56 6.37
N SER A 40 48.58 -31.83 5.30
CA SER A 40 48.79 -30.38 5.18
C SER A 40 48.21 -29.60 6.36
N GLN A 41 46.95 -29.88 6.70
CA GLN A 41 46.23 -29.25 7.82
C GLN A 41 46.90 -29.47 9.19
N LYS A 42 47.49 -30.65 9.42
CA LYS A 42 48.13 -30.97 10.70
C LYS A 42 49.41 -30.15 10.89
N LEU A 43 50.13 -29.84 9.81
CA LEU A 43 51.35 -29.03 9.89
C LEU A 43 51.06 -27.54 10.09
N LEU A 44 50.01 -27.01 9.45
CA LEU A 44 49.54 -25.65 9.69
C LEU A 44 49.12 -25.46 11.16
N SER A 45 48.36 -26.42 11.70
CA SER A 45 48.02 -26.47 13.13
C SER A 45 49.25 -26.48 14.03
N LEU A 46 50.29 -27.26 13.72
CA LEU A 46 51.52 -27.25 14.53
C LEU A 46 52.28 -25.92 14.46
N ALA A 47 52.32 -25.28 13.28
CA ALA A 47 52.98 -23.99 13.11
C ALA A 47 52.28 -22.90 13.95
N GLY A 48 50.94 -22.83 13.89
CA GLY A 48 50.18 -21.89 14.70
C GLY A 48 50.25 -22.18 16.20
N GLU A 49 50.17 -23.44 16.65
CA GLU A 49 50.35 -23.80 18.06
C GLU A 49 51.71 -23.36 18.60
N THR A 50 52.77 -23.56 17.81
CA THR A 50 54.14 -23.17 18.18
C THR A 50 54.25 -21.65 18.31
N LEU A 51 53.63 -20.90 17.40
CA LEU A 51 53.63 -19.45 17.45
C LEU A 51 52.82 -18.93 18.64
N ILE A 52 51.63 -19.47 18.91
CA ILE A 52 50.83 -19.14 20.11
C ILE A 52 51.67 -19.38 21.37
N HIS A 53 52.35 -20.52 21.44
CA HIS A 53 53.19 -20.85 22.57
C HIS A 53 54.40 -19.89 22.70
N ALA A 54 55.02 -19.50 21.58
CA ALA A 54 56.12 -18.53 21.55
C ALA A 54 55.68 -17.14 22.00
N TRP A 55 54.51 -16.70 21.52
CA TRP A 55 53.85 -15.45 21.91
C TRP A 55 53.52 -15.42 23.40
N GLN A 56 52.82 -16.45 23.91
CA GLN A 56 52.43 -16.56 25.33
C GLN A 56 53.63 -16.65 26.27
N ASN A 57 54.73 -17.26 25.84
CA ASN A 57 55.92 -17.46 26.67
C ASN A 57 57.10 -16.52 26.35
N GLN A 58 56.92 -15.55 25.44
CA GLN A 58 57.98 -14.64 24.96
C GLN A 58 59.28 -15.37 24.59
N THR A 59 59.18 -16.55 23.98
CA THR A 59 60.32 -17.40 23.59
C THR A 59 60.37 -17.60 22.08
N ASN A 60 61.49 -18.13 21.60
CA ASN A 60 62.02 -18.01 20.23
C ASN A 60 61.02 -18.35 19.08
N PRO A 61 60.52 -17.35 18.33
CA PRO A 61 59.56 -17.54 17.23
C PRO A 61 60.18 -18.13 15.96
N THR A 62 61.52 -18.26 15.88
CA THR A 62 62.21 -18.91 14.75
C THR A 62 61.72 -20.35 14.50
N LEU A 63 61.28 -21.06 15.55
CA LEU A 63 60.76 -22.42 15.39
C LEU A 63 59.46 -22.48 14.58
N ALA A 64 58.60 -21.45 14.69
CA ALA A 64 57.36 -21.38 13.94
C ALA A 64 57.63 -21.23 12.43
N ILE A 65 58.58 -20.37 12.06
CA ILE A 65 59.04 -20.23 10.67
C ILE A 65 59.63 -21.56 10.17
N VAL A 66 60.40 -22.28 10.99
CA VAL A 66 60.95 -23.59 10.60
C VAL A 66 59.83 -24.56 10.22
N TYR A 67 58.73 -24.58 10.97
CA TYR A 67 57.58 -25.43 10.66
C TYR A 67 56.84 -24.95 9.40
N ALA A 68 56.61 -23.63 9.26
CA ALA A 68 55.95 -23.04 8.08
C ALA A 68 56.76 -23.24 6.79
N ALA A 69 58.07 -22.99 6.83
CA ALA A 69 58.99 -23.28 5.75
C ALA A 69 59.01 -24.79 5.43
N GLY A 70 58.95 -25.65 6.45
CA GLY A 70 58.78 -27.09 6.26
C GLY A 70 57.49 -27.47 5.52
N SER A 71 56.38 -26.75 5.73
CA SER A 71 55.15 -26.95 4.94
C SER A 71 55.27 -26.50 3.50
N ILE A 72 56.06 -25.45 3.24
CA ILE A 72 56.32 -24.95 1.89
C ILE A 72 57.06 -26.00 1.04
N PHE A 73 58.07 -26.69 1.59
CA PHE A 73 58.93 -27.61 0.82
C PHE A 73 58.42 -29.07 0.67
N LYS A 74 57.09 -29.29 0.61
CA LYS A 74 56.49 -30.64 0.50
C LYS A 74 56.54 -31.26 -0.90
N SER A 75 56.12 -32.52 -1.02
CA SER A 75 55.87 -33.17 -2.32
C SER A 75 54.86 -32.36 -3.12
N ASN A 76 55.21 -31.98 -4.35
CA ASN A 76 54.50 -31.05 -5.25
C ASN A 76 54.81 -29.56 -5.07
N PHE A 77 55.76 -29.19 -4.19
CA PHE A 77 56.22 -27.80 -4.05
C PHE A 77 56.60 -27.17 -5.39
N ALA A 78 57.38 -27.86 -6.24
CA ALA A 78 57.78 -27.30 -7.53
C ALA A 78 56.59 -27.00 -8.46
N ALA A 79 55.50 -27.76 -8.37
CA ALA A 79 54.29 -27.51 -9.16
C ALA A 79 53.49 -26.34 -8.57
N ASN A 80 53.30 -26.32 -7.25
CA ASN A 80 52.61 -25.24 -6.55
C ASN A 80 53.36 -23.91 -6.68
N ALA A 81 54.68 -23.92 -6.53
CA ALA A 81 55.56 -22.76 -6.69
C ALA A 81 55.59 -22.23 -8.12
N HIS A 82 55.42 -23.09 -9.14
CA HIS A 82 55.29 -22.64 -10.52
C HIS A 82 53.93 -21.98 -10.80
N ILE A 83 52.89 -22.46 -10.12
CA ILE A 83 51.56 -21.81 -10.15
C ILE A 83 51.62 -20.49 -9.37
N ALA A 84 52.31 -20.44 -8.23
CA ALA A 84 52.41 -19.25 -7.40
C ALA A 84 53.34 -18.18 -8.02
N PHE A 85 54.62 -18.49 -8.21
CA PHE A 85 55.69 -17.54 -8.55
C PHE A 85 56.10 -17.53 -10.05
N GLY A 86 55.37 -18.26 -10.90
CA GLY A 86 55.60 -18.29 -12.34
C GLY A 86 56.89 -19.02 -12.81
N GLU A 87 57.30 -18.73 -14.06
CA GLU A 87 58.39 -19.49 -14.73
C GLU A 87 59.81 -19.09 -14.28
N ALA A 88 59.98 -17.92 -13.66
CA ALA A 88 61.29 -17.40 -13.24
C ALA A 88 61.79 -17.98 -11.89
N PHE A 89 60.93 -18.71 -11.18
CA PHE A 89 61.20 -19.29 -9.86
C PHE A 89 62.37 -20.28 -9.87
N ASN A 90 63.38 -20.08 -8.99
CA ASN A 90 64.54 -20.96 -8.89
C ASN A 90 64.34 -22.07 -7.85
N VAL A 91 63.79 -23.21 -8.30
CA VAL A 91 63.56 -24.40 -7.46
C VAL A 91 64.81 -24.88 -6.73
N ASN A 92 66.00 -24.80 -7.34
CA ASN A 92 67.23 -25.26 -6.69
C ASN A 92 67.63 -24.38 -5.50
N LYS A 93 67.34 -23.07 -5.57
CA LYS A 93 67.62 -22.12 -4.50
C LYS A 93 66.65 -22.33 -3.32
N ALA A 94 65.38 -22.60 -3.64
CA ALA A 94 64.36 -22.98 -2.68
C ALA A 94 64.64 -24.33 -1.99
N GLU A 95 65.03 -25.36 -2.75
CA GLU A 95 65.44 -26.66 -2.18
C GLU A 95 66.70 -26.56 -1.31
N ALA A 96 67.66 -25.70 -1.68
CA ALA A 96 68.84 -25.44 -0.87
C ALA A 96 68.48 -24.79 0.48
N LEU A 97 67.56 -23.82 0.48
CA LEU A 97 66.99 -23.22 1.68
C LEU A 97 66.30 -24.27 2.57
N GLY A 98 65.48 -25.16 1.98
CA GLY A 98 64.88 -26.29 2.69
C GLY A 98 65.92 -27.22 3.33
N ALA A 99 67.03 -27.51 2.63
CA ALA A 99 68.12 -28.32 3.15
C ALA A 99 68.90 -27.64 4.30
N ASP A 100 69.11 -26.32 4.21
CA ASP A 100 69.70 -25.52 5.30
C ASP A 100 68.81 -25.58 6.56
N ILE A 101 67.50 -25.43 6.40
CA ILE A 101 66.53 -25.51 7.51
C ILE A 101 66.54 -26.91 8.16
N LEU A 102 66.50 -27.97 7.35
CA LEU A 102 66.51 -29.36 7.84
C LEU A 102 67.82 -29.76 8.53
N SER A 103 68.92 -29.07 8.22
CA SER A 103 70.23 -29.29 8.84
C SER A 103 70.51 -28.39 10.05
N GLY A 104 69.56 -27.51 10.41
CA GLY A 104 69.66 -26.62 11.57
C GLY A 104 70.33 -25.27 11.30
N ASN A 105 70.51 -24.91 10.02
CA ASN A 105 71.09 -23.63 9.60
C ASN A 105 70.00 -22.58 9.35
N TYR A 106 69.57 -21.90 10.42
CA TYR A 106 68.42 -20.97 10.39
C TYR A 106 68.77 -19.51 10.10
N GLY A 107 70.04 -19.17 9.85
CA GLY A 107 70.49 -17.77 9.70
C GLY A 107 69.96 -17.04 8.47
N VAL A 108 69.30 -17.77 7.57
CA VAL A 108 68.67 -17.27 6.34
C VAL A 108 67.17 -17.00 6.50
N LEU A 109 66.55 -17.49 7.58
CA LEU A 109 65.12 -17.29 7.83
C LEU A 109 64.83 -15.86 8.29
N PRO A 110 63.64 -15.31 7.99
CA PRO A 110 63.23 -14.03 8.52
C PRO A 110 63.09 -14.06 10.05
N ASN A 111 63.16 -12.89 10.70
CA ASN A 111 62.74 -12.76 12.09
C ASN A 111 61.20 -12.69 12.17
N VAL A 112 60.61 -12.98 13.33
CA VAL A 112 59.19 -12.68 13.60
C VAL A 112 59.09 -11.61 14.67
N GLN A 113 58.26 -10.60 14.44
CA GLN A 113 57.90 -9.58 15.42
C GLN A 113 56.38 -9.44 15.52
N PHE A 114 55.90 -8.94 16.65
CA PHE A 114 54.48 -8.72 16.89
C PHE A 114 54.19 -7.23 16.95
N LEU A 115 53.22 -6.77 16.17
CA LEU A 115 52.78 -5.37 16.12
C LEU A 115 51.30 -5.26 16.49
N SER A 116 50.85 -4.08 16.90
CA SER A 116 49.42 -3.84 17.15
C SER A 116 48.62 -3.71 15.84
N ASN A 117 47.29 -3.83 15.92
CA ASN A 117 46.40 -3.64 14.77
C ASN A 117 46.60 -2.28 14.09
N ALA A 118 46.81 -1.23 14.89
CA ALA A 118 47.04 0.12 14.40
C ALA A 118 48.41 0.31 13.73
N GLU A 119 49.42 -0.47 14.12
CA GLU A 119 50.74 -0.46 13.49
C GLU A 119 50.78 -1.29 12.20
N MET A 120 49.87 -2.26 12.07
CA MET A 120 49.75 -3.16 10.91
C MET A 120 48.73 -2.69 9.87
N ASN A 121 48.02 -1.58 10.12
CA ASN A 121 46.87 -1.13 9.32
C ASN A 121 45.86 -2.26 9.07
N GLY A 122 45.44 -2.98 10.12
CA GLY A 122 44.44 -4.04 10.01
C GLY A 122 44.97 -5.39 9.51
N ALA A 123 46.10 -5.43 8.78
CA ALA A 123 46.65 -6.67 8.24
C ALA A 123 46.94 -7.73 9.33
N LEU A 124 46.68 -9.00 9.01
CA LEU A 124 46.86 -10.14 9.91
C LEU A 124 48.36 -10.51 10.05
N GLY A 125 49.08 -10.44 8.93
CA GLY A 125 50.51 -10.64 8.78
C GLY A 125 51.09 -9.65 7.78
N ALA A 126 52.42 -9.56 7.74
CA ALA A 126 53.14 -8.80 6.73
C ALA A 126 54.61 -9.21 6.65
N TYR A 127 55.17 -9.34 5.45
CA TYR A 127 56.58 -9.60 5.23
C TYR A 127 57.31 -8.33 4.77
N ALA A 128 58.33 -7.94 5.52
CA ALA A 128 59.17 -6.79 5.20
C ALA A 128 60.50 -7.22 4.58
N LYS A 129 60.59 -7.10 3.24
CA LYS A 129 61.80 -7.33 2.44
C LYS A 129 63.01 -6.49 2.91
N SER A 130 62.78 -5.27 3.36
CA SER A 130 63.83 -4.31 3.71
C SER A 130 64.70 -4.74 4.90
N ASN A 131 64.14 -5.52 5.82
CA ASN A 131 64.83 -5.97 7.04
C ASN A 131 64.69 -7.47 7.31
N ASN A 132 64.13 -8.24 6.36
CA ASN A 132 63.93 -9.68 6.44
C ASN A 132 63.17 -10.09 7.72
N THR A 133 62.01 -9.49 7.94
CA THR A 133 61.18 -9.71 9.13
C THR A 133 59.73 -9.94 8.73
N ILE A 134 59.09 -10.95 9.32
CA ILE A 134 57.65 -11.16 9.32
C ILE A 134 57.07 -10.44 10.53
N TYR A 135 56.09 -9.57 10.31
CA TYR A 135 55.29 -8.96 11.35
C TYR A 135 53.95 -9.68 11.44
N LEU A 136 53.50 -9.96 12.66
CA LEU A 136 52.19 -10.55 12.90
C LEU A 136 51.40 -9.66 13.84
N ASN A 137 50.12 -9.53 13.54
CA ASN A 137 49.24 -8.70 14.32
C ASN A 137 48.93 -9.36 15.67
N SER A 138 49.35 -8.70 16.74
CA SER A 138 49.18 -9.17 18.12
C SER A 138 47.72 -9.30 18.55
N VAL A 139 46.81 -8.51 17.94
CA VAL A 139 45.37 -8.61 18.18
C VAL A 139 44.82 -9.87 17.52
N PHE A 140 45.15 -10.09 16.24
CA PHE A 140 44.84 -11.32 15.51
C PHE A 140 45.33 -12.57 16.27
N LEU A 141 46.56 -12.58 16.77
CA LEU A 141 47.11 -13.69 17.55
C LEU A 141 46.37 -13.95 18.86
N THR A 142 45.91 -12.89 19.51
CA THR A 142 45.13 -12.99 20.75
C THR A 142 43.75 -13.59 20.45
N GLN A 143 43.08 -13.08 19.43
CA GLN A 143 41.75 -13.52 18.98
C GLN A 143 41.78 -14.97 18.47
N ASN A 144 42.83 -15.37 17.76
CA ASN A 144 43.00 -16.71 17.20
C ASN A 144 43.84 -17.66 18.08
N SER A 145 44.02 -17.34 19.36
CA SER A 145 44.82 -18.16 20.28
C SER A 145 44.31 -19.59 20.48
N ALA A 146 43.05 -19.87 20.10
CA ALA A 146 42.46 -21.21 20.08
C ALA A 146 42.32 -21.80 18.65
N ASN A 147 42.69 -21.04 17.61
CA ASN A 147 42.62 -21.46 16.21
C ASN A 147 44.03 -21.48 15.58
N PRO A 148 44.83 -22.52 15.87
CA PRO A 148 46.18 -22.62 15.35
C PRO A 148 46.22 -22.81 13.82
N THR A 149 45.12 -23.20 13.19
CA THR A 149 45.06 -23.34 11.73
C THR A 149 45.05 -21.97 11.05
N ALA A 150 44.26 -21.01 11.54
CA ALA A 150 44.23 -19.64 11.01
C ALA A 150 45.60 -18.95 11.14
N ILE A 151 46.21 -19.04 12.32
CA ILE A 151 47.56 -18.51 12.56
C ILE A 151 48.61 -19.21 11.68
N GLY A 152 48.45 -20.52 11.48
CA GLY A 152 49.33 -21.31 10.62
C GLY A 152 49.25 -20.91 9.14
N LYS A 153 48.06 -20.55 8.65
CA LYS A 153 47.87 -20.06 7.27
C LYS A 153 48.63 -18.75 7.04
N VAL A 154 48.36 -17.73 7.85
CA VAL A 154 49.05 -16.43 7.79
C VAL A 154 50.57 -16.62 7.85
N LEU A 155 51.08 -17.46 8.76
CA LEU A 155 52.53 -17.67 8.85
C LEU A 155 53.13 -18.34 7.59
N VAL A 156 52.39 -19.22 6.91
CA VAL A 156 52.84 -19.87 5.68
C VAL A 156 52.82 -18.91 4.50
N GLU A 157 51.79 -18.09 4.41
CA GLU A 157 51.65 -16.98 3.47
C GLU A 157 52.80 -15.98 3.58
N GLU A 158 53.07 -15.46 4.78
CA GLU A 158 54.22 -14.56 5.03
C GLU A 158 55.58 -15.20 4.76
N SER A 159 55.68 -16.51 5.00
CA SER A 159 56.88 -17.28 4.63
C SER A 159 56.98 -17.50 3.12
N GLY A 160 55.86 -17.46 2.40
CA GLY A 160 55.75 -17.51 0.95
C GLY A 160 56.29 -16.25 0.29
N HIS A 161 55.95 -15.06 0.79
CA HIS A 161 56.55 -13.79 0.33
C HIS A 161 58.07 -13.76 0.55
N PHE A 162 58.54 -14.22 1.71
CA PHE A 162 59.98 -14.42 1.94
C PHE A 162 60.60 -15.36 0.90
N LEU A 163 59.91 -16.46 0.58
CA LEU A 163 60.39 -17.42 -0.40
C LEU A 163 60.44 -16.84 -1.80
N ASP A 164 59.46 -16.04 -2.24
CA ASP A 164 59.50 -15.39 -3.55
C ASP A 164 60.74 -14.49 -3.65
N VAL A 165 60.93 -13.59 -2.69
CA VAL A 165 62.12 -12.74 -2.62
C VAL A 165 63.42 -13.55 -2.57
N TYR A 166 63.43 -14.68 -1.86
CA TYR A 166 64.63 -15.50 -1.73
C TYR A 166 64.92 -16.31 -3.00
N ALA A 167 63.93 -16.88 -3.66
CA ALA A 167 64.12 -17.87 -4.73
C ALA A 167 63.86 -17.31 -6.13
N SER A 168 63.22 -16.16 -6.27
CA SER A 168 62.93 -15.52 -7.55
C SER A 168 63.96 -14.41 -7.88
N PRO A 169 64.40 -14.29 -9.15
CA PRO A 169 65.34 -13.25 -9.59
C PRO A 169 64.68 -11.90 -9.88
N VAL A 170 63.35 -11.89 -10.01
CA VAL A 170 62.45 -10.73 -10.18
C VAL A 170 61.28 -11.01 -9.24
N ASP A 171 60.82 -10.03 -8.45
CA ASP A 171 59.57 -10.16 -7.69
C ASP A 171 58.48 -10.56 -8.68
N SER A 172 57.70 -11.55 -8.30
CA SER A 172 56.48 -11.85 -9.02
C SER A 172 55.46 -10.72 -8.69
N PRO A 173 54.63 -10.28 -9.65
CA PRO A 173 53.51 -9.39 -9.36
C PRO A 173 52.31 -10.21 -8.84
N GLY A 174 51.76 -9.88 -7.67
CA GLY A 174 50.70 -10.67 -7.04
C GLY A 174 50.77 -10.72 -5.51
N ASP A 175 49.81 -11.41 -4.90
CA ASP A 175 49.94 -12.04 -3.58
C ASP A 175 50.32 -13.53 -3.76
N GLU A 176 51.59 -13.79 -4.09
CA GLU A 176 52.05 -15.18 -4.29
C GLU A 176 52.24 -15.94 -2.97
N GLY A 177 52.27 -15.24 -1.83
CA GLY A 177 52.25 -15.81 -0.50
C GLY A 177 50.94 -16.54 -0.23
N GLU A 178 49.81 -15.87 -0.44
CA GLU A 178 48.46 -16.39 -0.24
C GLU A 178 48.20 -17.56 -1.19
N MET A 179 48.46 -17.39 -2.49
CA MET A 179 48.28 -18.44 -3.49
C MET A 179 49.11 -19.69 -3.15
N LEU A 180 50.34 -19.51 -2.66
CA LEU A 180 51.15 -20.63 -2.22
C LEU A 180 50.56 -21.31 -0.96
N ALA A 181 50.08 -20.53 0.01
CA ALA A 181 49.51 -21.03 1.26
C ALA A 181 48.25 -21.89 1.01
N ASP A 182 47.38 -21.47 0.10
CA ASP A 182 46.17 -22.20 -0.28
C ASP A 182 46.48 -23.49 -1.06
N LEU A 183 47.40 -23.42 -2.03
CA LEU A 183 47.86 -24.59 -2.77
C LEU A 183 48.54 -25.63 -1.85
N ILE A 184 49.24 -25.20 -0.80
CA ILE A 184 49.82 -26.08 0.23
C ILE A 184 48.74 -26.63 1.17
N SER A 185 47.71 -25.86 1.46
CA SER A 185 46.56 -26.26 2.28
C SER A 185 45.76 -27.39 1.62
N GLY A 186 45.80 -27.44 0.28
CA GLY A 186 45.13 -28.45 -0.55
C GLY A 186 43.91 -27.92 -1.26
N ASP A 187 43.73 -26.60 -1.24
CA ASP A 187 42.61 -25.91 -1.87
C ASP A 187 42.75 -25.97 -3.40
N GLN A 188 41.61 -26.09 -4.10
CA GLN A 188 41.58 -26.14 -5.56
C GLN A 188 41.22 -24.75 -6.09
N LEU A 189 42.23 -24.00 -6.51
CA LEU A 189 42.02 -22.69 -7.12
C LEU A 189 41.57 -22.84 -8.58
N SER A 190 40.46 -22.19 -8.94
CA SER A 190 39.99 -22.09 -10.33
C SER A 190 40.92 -21.21 -11.17
N ALA A 191 40.85 -21.33 -12.49
CA ALA A 191 41.63 -20.50 -13.41
C ALA A 191 41.37 -18.99 -13.22
N ASN A 192 40.15 -18.62 -12.82
CA ASN A 192 39.79 -17.22 -12.54
C ASN A 192 40.35 -16.74 -11.18
N GLN A 193 40.43 -17.60 -10.17
CA GLN A 193 41.10 -17.27 -8.90
C GLN A 193 42.61 -17.07 -9.11
N ILE A 194 43.27 -17.99 -9.83
CA ILE A 194 44.71 -17.88 -10.14
C ILE A 194 45.04 -16.62 -10.94
N THR A 195 44.15 -16.21 -11.87
CA THR A 195 44.39 -15.00 -12.68
C THR A 195 44.19 -13.72 -11.88
N ARG A 196 43.29 -13.71 -10.87
CA ARG A 196 43.06 -12.58 -9.97
C ARG A 196 44.23 -12.36 -8.99
N ILE A 197 44.62 -13.39 -8.25
CA ILE A 197 45.70 -13.30 -7.25
C ILE A 197 47.06 -12.91 -7.89
N ARG A 198 47.25 -13.19 -9.19
CA ARG A 198 48.47 -12.84 -9.95
C ARG A 198 48.57 -11.38 -10.42
N VAL A 199 47.53 -10.59 -10.25
CA VAL A 199 47.55 -9.17 -10.67
C VAL A 199 47.29 -8.21 -9.51
N GLU A 200 47.02 -8.77 -8.34
CA GLU A 200 46.89 -8.08 -7.05
C GLU A 200 48.26 -7.56 -6.59
N ASP A 201 48.31 -6.42 -5.91
CA ASP A 201 49.57 -5.82 -5.42
C ASP A 201 49.27 -5.18 -4.07
N ASP A 202 49.26 -6.01 -3.02
CA ASP A 202 48.91 -5.63 -1.65
C ASP A 202 50.08 -4.96 -0.92
N SER A 203 50.90 -4.22 -1.68
CA SER A 203 52.07 -3.56 -1.13
C SER A 203 51.69 -2.29 -0.36
N ALA A 204 51.61 -2.41 0.96
CA ALA A 204 51.36 -1.30 1.87
C ALA A 204 52.65 -0.75 2.52
N THR A 205 52.53 0.35 3.25
CA THR A 205 53.62 0.89 4.08
C THR A 205 53.17 1.02 5.53
N ILE A 206 53.84 0.30 6.44
CA ILE A 206 53.64 0.42 7.89
C ILE A 206 54.73 1.27 8.54
N VAL A 207 54.44 1.84 9.70
CA VAL A 207 55.40 2.63 10.48
C VAL A 207 55.84 1.86 11.72
N VAL A 208 57.08 1.37 11.72
CA VAL A 208 57.67 0.66 12.86
C VAL A 208 58.82 1.50 13.42
N ASN A 209 58.78 1.84 14.71
CA ASN A 209 59.79 2.69 15.36
C ASN A 209 60.07 4.02 14.61
N SER A 210 59.03 4.66 14.07
CA SER A 210 59.13 5.90 13.27
C SER A 210 59.85 5.75 11.91
N GLN A 211 59.99 4.53 11.40
CA GLN A 211 60.47 4.26 10.04
C GLN A 211 59.34 3.67 9.18
N GLN A 212 59.16 4.19 7.97
CA GLN A 212 58.27 3.62 6.97
C GLN A 212 58.90 2.35 6.39
N ILE A 213 58.13 1.27 6.38
CA ILE A 213 58.53 -0.05 5.90
C ILE A 213 57.48 -0.51 4.89
N ALA A 214 57.90 -0.73 3.64
CA ALA A 214 57.06 -1.41 2.66
C ALA A 214 56.87 -2.87 3.05
N ILE A 215 55.63 -3.32 3.00
CA ILE A 215 55.18 -4.68 3.31
C ILE A 215 54.27 -5.17 2.19
N GLU A 216 54.19 -6.47 2.00
CA GLU A 216 53.07 -7.13 1.30
C GLU A 216 52.07 -7.56 2.39
N GLN A 217 50.81 -7.14 2.27
CA GLN A 217 49.71 -7.49 3.17
C GLN A 217 48.91 -8.65 2.60
N ALA A 218 48.32 -9.46 3.48
CA ALA A 218 47.28 -10.40 3.09
C ALA A 218 45.94 -9.66 2.88
N ARG A 219 45.11 -10.17 1.97
CA ARG A 219 43.66 -9.92 1.83
C ARG A 219 42.98 -9.62 3.18
N ILE A 220 42.13 -8.59 3.23
CA ILE A 220 41.42 -8.22 4.47
C ILE A 220 40.16 -9.10 4.63
N ASP A 221 40.34 -10.27 5.23
CA ASP A 221 39.26 -11.21 5.58
C ASP A 221 38.89 -11.13 7.07
N GLY A 222 37.63 -10.79 7.35
CA GLY A 222 36.93 -10.95 8.63
C GLY A 222 36.53 -12.39 8.93
N TYR A 223 35.89 -12.63 10.07
CA TYR A 223 35.52 -13.95 10.59
C TYR A 223 34.00 -14.12 10.75
N PHE A 224 33.54 -14.71 11.85
CA PHE A 224 32.10 -14.99 12.11
C PHE A 224 31.56 -14.13 13.27
N TRP A 225 32.26 -13.05 13.64
CA TRP A 225 31.89 -12.15 14.73
C TRP A 225 32.05 -10.70 14.24
N GLY A 226 31.35 -9.75 14.85
CA GLY A 226 31.48 -8.34 14.43
C GLY A 226 32.87 -7.76 14.66
N GLU A 227 33.45 -7.20 13.61
CA GLU A 227 34.82 -6.70 13.50
C GLU A 227 34.91 -5.26 12.98
N THR A 228 36.14 -4.76 12.89
CA THR A 228 36.43 -3.48 12.22
C THR A 228 37.59 -3.68 11.27
N LEU A 229 37.28 -3.63 9.97
CA LEU A 229 38.20 -3.84 8.86
C LEU A 229 38.43 -2.48 8.18
N ILE A 230 39.69 -2.19 7.83
CA ILE A 230 40.04 -0.90 7.25
C ILE A 230 41.06 -1.12 6.13
N GLY A 231 40.70 -0.71 4.93
CA GLY A 231 41.51 -0.70 3.72
C GLY A 231 42.70 0.27 3.76
N THR A 232 43.37 0.34 2.63
CA THR A 232 44.57 1.13 2.36
C THR A 232 44.20 2.48 1.76
N ASN A 233 44.88 2.94 0.71
CA ASN A 233 44.44 4.08 -0.12
C ASN A 233 44.59 3.70 -1.61
N SER A 234 44.62 2.40 -1.85
CA SER A 234 44.72 1.72 -3.13
C SER A 234 43.48 0.84 -3.23
N ASN A 235 43.18 0.35 -4.43
CA ASN A 235 42.08 -0.59 -4.65
C ASN A 235 42.24 -1.85 -3.79
N ASP A 236 41.33 -2.07 -2.86
CA ASP A 236 41.33 -3.19 -1.93
C ASP A 236 40.21 -4.21 -2.24
N GLU A 237 40.37 -5.44 -1.75
CA GLU A 237 39.33 -6.47 -1.74
C GLU A 237 39.08 -6.93 -0.28
N ILE A 238 37.91 -6.60 0.29
CA ILE A 238 37.62 -6.73 1.72
C ILE A 238 36.35 -7.59 1.95
N TYR A 239 36.42 -8.55 2.88
CA TYR A 239 35.30 -9.45 3.19
C TYR A 239 35.05 -9.48 4.71
N GLY A 240 33.86 -9.10 5.20
CA GLY A 240 33.46 -9.22 6.62
C GLY A 240 33.15 -10.65 7.03
N ASN A 241 32.51 -11.41 6.12
CA ASN A 241 32.04 -12.79 6.28
C ASN A 241 30.86 -12.93 7.23
N GLY A 242 30.97 -12.65 8.52
CA GLY A 242 29.78 -12.60 9.35
C GLY A 242 29.96 -12.11 10.78
N GLY A 243 28.84 -11.87 11.44
CA GLY A 243 28.75 -10.95 12.58
C GLY A 243 28.56 -9.50 12.10
N ASP A 244 28.19 -8.59 12.99
CA ASP A 244 27.94 -7.18 12.66
C ASP A 244 29.26 -6.40 12.49
N ASP A 245 29.71 -6.24 11.26
CA ASP A 245 31.01 -5.69 10.88
C ASP A 245 30.99 -4.18 10.62
N ARG A 246 32.17 -3.55 10.75
CA ARG A 246 32.44 -2.19 10.29
C ARG A 246 33.59 -2.22 9.30
N ILE A 247 33.35 -1.85 8.04
CA ILE A 247 34.34 -1.88 6.98
C ILE A 247 34.52 -0.48 6.37
N GLU A 248 35.77 -0.03 6.22
CA GLU A 248 36.13 1.26 5.60
C GLU A 248 37.17 1.01 4.48
N GLY A 249 36.85 1.28 3.21
CA GLY A 249 37.72 1.12 2.03
C GLY A 249 38.78 2.21 1.91
N ARG A 250 38.34 3.48 1.98
CA ARG A 250 39.10 4.75 1.98
C ARG A 250 39.31 5.38 0.60
N ASN A 251 40.42 5.09 -0.07
CA ASN A 251 40.67 5.65 -1.39
C ASN A 251 40.99 4.48 -2.30
N GLY A 252 40.64 4.60 -3.57
CA GLY A 252 40.86 3.53 -4.53
C GLY A 252 39.53 2.92 -4.92
N ASP A 253 39.52 2.14 -6.00
CA ASP A 253 38.31 1.45 -6.44
C ASP A 253 38.23 0.10 -5.71
N ASP A 254 37.50 0.06 -4.61
CA ASP A 254 37.46 -1.04 -3.65
C ASP A 254 36.34 -2.04 -3.98
N LYS A 255 36.50 -3.28 -3.52
CA LYS A 255 35.43 -4.28 -3.50
C LYS A 255 35.20 -4.78 -2.09
N ILE A 256 34.01 -4.58 -1.56
CA ILE A 256 33.65 -4.84 -0.17
C ILE A 256 32.46 -5.79 -0.12
N TRP A 257 32.54 -6.83 0.71
CA TRP A 257 31.44 -7.72 1.07
C TRP A 257 31.24 -7.71 2.58
N GLY A 258 30.04 -7.41 3.08
CA GLY A 258 29.68 -7.50 4.50
C GLY A 258 29.60 -8.95 4.95
N GLY A 259 28.69 -9.70 4.36
CA GLY A 259 28.46 -11.11 4.68
C GLY A 259 27.20 -11.27 5.52
N SER A 260 27.21 -12.13 6.54
CA SER A 260 26.02 -12.32 7.38
C SER A 260 26.09 -11.48 8.65
N GLY A 261 25.18 -10.56 8.89
CA GLY A 261 25.22 -9.66 10.04
C GLY A 261 24.61 -8.32 9.68
N ASN A 262 24.43 -7.44 10.65
CA ASN A 262 24.00 -6.07 10.37
C ASN A 262 25.25 -5.18 10.27
N ASP A 263 25.76 -5.04 9.06
CA ASP A 263 27.06 -4.47 8.77
C ASP A 263 27.01 -2.98 8.49
N LYS A 264 28.18 -2.34 8.56
CA LYS A 264 28.38 -0.93 8.23
C LYS A 264 29.56 -0.78 7.29
N LEU A 265 29.31 -0.45 6.04
CA LEU A 265 30.26 -0.51 4.94
C LEU A 265 30.44 0.87 4.31
N TRP A 266 31.68 1.35 4.21
CA TRP A 266 32.03 2.63 3.58
C TRP A 266 33.10 2.45 2.50
N GLY A 267 32.82 2.90 1.28
CA GLY A 267 33.80 2.99 0.19
C GLY A 267 34.74 4.18 0.34
N GLU A 268 34.15 5.35 0.65
CA GLU A 268 34.78 6.67 0.76
C GLU A 268 35.09 7.37 -0.57
N ASN A 269 36.28 7.25 -1.18
CA ASN A 269 36.56 7.87 -2.49
C ASN A 269 37.07 6.83 -3.48
N GLY A 270 36.51 6.82 -4.68
CA GLY A 270 36.87 5.85 -5.71
C GLY A 270 35.61 5.19 -6.23
N SER A 271 35.71 4.48 -7.36
CA SER A 271 34.55 3.79 -7.90
C SER A 271 34.43 2.41 -7.28
N ASP A 272 33.68 2.34 -6.19
CA ASP A 272 33.60 1.20 -5.30
C ASP A 272 32.50 0.21 -5.69
N ARG A 273 32.68 -1.03 -5.27
CA ARG A 273 31.66 -2.07 -5.34
C ARG A 273 31.42 -2.67 -3.96
N ILE A 274 30.25 -2.40 -3.39
CA ILE A 274 29.93 -2.79 -2.02
C ILE A 274 28.68 -3.66 -2.00
N ILE A 275 28.74 -4.80 -1.29
CA ILE A 275 27.63 -5.75 -1.13
C ILE A 275 27.42 -6.01 0.37
N GLY A 276 26.21 -5.77 0.88
CA GLY A 276 25.79 -6.05 2.26
C GLY A 276 25.71 -7.54 2.56
N ASP A 277 24.98 -8.28 1.71
CA ASP A 277 24.63 -9.72 1.82
C ASP A 277 23.43 -9.99 2.76
N GLU A 278 23.58 -10.69 3.89
CA GLU A 278 22.45 -11.08 4.76
C GLU A 278 22.42 -10.25 6.05
N GLY A 279 21.36 -9.48 6.28
CA GLY A 279 21.13 -8.72 7.51
C GLY A 279 20.70 -7.30 7.19
N ASP A 280 20.37 -6.49 8.22
CA ASP A 280 20.00 -5.09 7.99
C ASP A 280 21.29 -4.22 7.94
N ASP A 281 21.76 -3.92 6.74
CA ASP A 281 23.06 -3.30 6.47
C ASP A 281 23.00 -1.78 6.28
N GLU A 282 24.11 -1.10 6.56
CA GLU A 282 24.32 0.33 6.31
C GLU A 282 25.50 0.51 5.33
N VAL A 283 25.22 0.88 4.08
CA VAL A 283 26.19 0.92 2.97
C VAL A 283 26.30 2.35 2.42
N ASN A 284 27.51 2.88 2.33
CA ASN A 284 27.78 4.20 1.77
C ASN A 284 28.94 4.13 0.75
N GLY A 285 28.67 4.53 -0.49
CA GLY A 285 29.65 4.56 -1.57
C GLY A 285 30.66 5.69 -1.36
N GLY A 286 30.16 6.93 -1.38
CA GLY A 286 30.93 8.12 -1.04
C GLY A 286 31.12 9.02 -2.25
N GLY A 287 32.34 9.15 -2.75
CA GLY A 287 32.60 9.94 -3.94
C GLY A 287 33.00 9.06 -5.11
N ASN A 288 32.60 9.45 -6.32
CA ASN A 288 32.74 8.75 -7.59
C ASN A 288 31.62 7.74 -7.87
N ASP A 289 31.61 7.19 -9.09
CA ASP A 289 30.52 6.31 -9.55
C ASP A 289 30.64 4.93 -8.87
N ASP A 290 29.68 4.58 -8.02
CA ASP A 290 29.67 3.40 -7.15
C ASP A 290 28.60 2.36 -7.53
N TYR A 291 28.82 1.11 -7.09
CA TYR A 291 27.84 0.02 -7.18
C TYR A 291 27.56 -0.56 -5.79
N LEU A 292 26.34 -0.35 -5.28
CA LEU A 292 25.91 -0.72 -3.94
C LEU A 292 24.76 -1.74 -3.99
N TRP A 293 24.85 -2.80 -3.18
CA TRP A 293 23.84 -3.85 -3.14
C TRP A 293 23.56 -4.30 -1.71
N GLY A 294 22.34 -4.10 -1.20
CA GLY A 294 21.88 -4.54 0.13
C GLY A 294 21.74 -6.07 0.21
N SER A 295 20.89 -6.63 -0.65
CA SER A 295 20.58 -8.07 -0.79
C SER A 295 19.42 -8.56 0.08
N GLN A 296 19.65 -9.10 1.28
CA GLN A 296 18.56 -9.60 2.15
C GLN A 296 18.56 -8.84 3.47
N GLY A 297 17.50 -8.09 3.76
CA GLY A 297 17.41 -7.33 5.02
C GLY A 297 16.68 -6.02 4.80
N ASN A 298 16.56 -5.18 5.82
CA ASN A 298 16.06 -3.81 5.63
C ASN A 298 17.27 -2.88 5.62
N ASP A 299 17.79 -2.64 4.43
CA ASP A 299 19.09 -2.03 4.20
C ASP A 299 18.99 -0.50 4.04
N LYS A 300 20.12 0.17 4.26
CA LYS A 300 20.28 1.60 3.99
C LYS A 300 21.46 1.81 3.07
N LEU A 301 21.23 2.34 1.88
CA LEU A 301 22.23 2.58 0.85
C LEU A 301 22.31 4.07 0.52
N TRP A 302 23.52 4.62 0.49
CA TRP A 302 23.79 6.01 0.08
C TRP A 302 24.90 6.04 -0.98
N GLY A 303 24.59 6.55 -2.17
CA GLY A 303 25.56 6.81 -3.25
C GLY A 303 26.48 7.99 -2.92
N GLU A 304 25.86 9.13 -2.60
CA GLU A 304 26.45 10.44 -2.30
C GLU A 304 26.88 11.23 -3.56
N ASP A 305 28.16 11.35 -3.91
CA ASP A 305 28.60 12.12 -5.08
C ASP A 305 29.02 11.17 -6.22
N GLY A 306 28.23 10.98 -7.28
CA GLY A 306 28.58 9.99 -8.32
C GLY A 306 27.41 9.67 -9.22
N ASN A 307 27.63 8.97 -10.34
CA ASN A 307 26.52 8.31 -11.04
C ASN A 307 26.45 6.86 -10.54
N ASP A 308 25.67 6.64 -9.50
CA ASP A 308 25.69 5.44 -8.69
C ASP A 308 24.60 4.44 -9.08
N GLU A 309 24.86 3.16 -8.82
CA GLU A 309 23.90 2.06 -9.00
C GLU A 309 23.60 1.42 -7.63
N LEU A 310 22.38 1.59 -7.12
CA LEU A 310 21.96 1.11 -5.80
C LEU A 310 20.84 0.06 -5.90
N ARG A 311 20.96 -1.08 -5.23
CA ARG A 311 19.95 -2.16 -5.21
C ARG A 311 19.64 -2.61 -3.78
N GLY A 312 18.37 -2.51 -3.36
CA GLY A 312 17.89 -3.02 -2.07
C GLY A 312 17.72 -4.55 -2.06
N ASP A 313 16.98 -5.07 -3.04
CA ASP A 313 16.55 -6.48 -3.18
C ASP A 313 15.45 -6.89 -2.17
N ASP A 314 15.66 -7.86 -1.27
CA ASP A 314 14.61 -8.38 -0.39
C ASP A 314 14.58 -7.60 0.93
N GLY A 315 13.57 -6.76 1.18
CA GLY A 315 13.67 -5.85 2.31
C GLY A 315 12.51 -4.91 2.58
N ASN A 316 12.79 -3.84 3.32
CA ASN A 316 12.07 -2.58 3.29
C ASN A 316 13.17 -1.52 3.38
N ASP A 317 13.74 -1.21 2.22
CA ASP A 317 15.04 -0.59 2.11
C ASP A 317 14.93 0.93 2.03
N GLU A 318 16.01 1.63 2.38
CA GLU A 318 16.14 3.08 2.21
C GLU A 318 17.37 3.38 1.32
N LEU A 319 17.11 3.85 0.10
CA LEU A 319 18.14 4.16 -0.90
C LEU A 319 18.18 5.66 -1.17
N ARG A 320 19.39 6.24 -1.24
CA ARG A 320 19.61 7.63 -1.65
C ARG A 320 20.71 7.72 -2.71
N GLY A 321 20.39 8.29 -3.87
CA GLY A 321 21.35 8.56 -4.94
C GLY A 321 22.34 9.64 -4.51
N GLY A 322 21.87 10.89 -4.45
CA GLY A 322 22.64 12.02 -3.95
C GLY A 322 22.83 13.10 -5.01
N ASN A 323 24.05 13.27 -5.51
CA ASN A 323 24.36 14.20 -6.60
C ASN A 323 24.79 13.41 -7.84
N ASN A 324 24.32 13.87 -8.99
CA ASN A 324 24.54 13.28 -10.32
C ASN A 324 23.53 12.17 -10.63
N ASN A 325 23.65 11.52 -11.79
CA ASN A 325 22.53 10.77 -12.36
C ASN A 325 22.60 9.32 -11.87
N ASP A 326 21.73 8.98 -10.92
CA ASP A 326 21.75 7.73 -10.20
C ASP A 326 20.70 6.74 -10.70
N LYS A 327 20.88 5.47 -10.35
CA LYS A 327 19.94 4.39 -10.62
C LYS A 327 19.67 3.60 -9.35
N LEU A 328 18.41 3.58 -8.91
CA LEU A 328 17.98 2.95 -7.67
C LEU A 328 16.91 1.87 -7.95
N TRP A 329 17.09 0.67 -7.39
CA TRP A 329 16.08 -0.40 -7.37
C TRP A 329 15.76 -0.77 -5.92
N GLY A 330 14.49 -0.67 -5.53
CA GLY A 330 13.98 -1.10 -4.22
C GLY A 330 14.02 -2.61 -4.12
N GLY A 331 13.19 -3.30 -4.90
CA GLY A 331 13.15 -4.75 -4.96
C GLY A 331 11.84 -5.30 -4.39
N ASN A 332 11.91 -6.37 -3.60
CA ASN A 332 10.76 -6.86 -2.86
C ASN A 332 10.71 -6.17 -1.51
N GLY A 333 9.76 -5.28 -1.28
CA GLY A 333 9.69 -4.56 -0.01
C GLY A 333 8.68 -3.44 -0.01
N ASN A 334 8.58 -2.71 1.10
CA ASN A 334 7.99 -1.38 1.07
C ASN A 334 9.16 -0.40 1.23
N ASP A 335 9.72 -0.02 0.10
CA ASP A 335 11.01 0.63 0.01
C ASP A 335 10.86 2.15 -0.04
N LYS A 336 11.96 2.85 0.22
CA LYS A 336 12.04 4.30 0.16
C LYS A 336 13.23 4.71 -0.68
N LEU A 337 12.99 5.34 -1.82
CA LEU A 337 14.02 5.73 -2.77
C LEU A 337 14.01 7.26 -2.93
N TRP A 338 15.19 7.87 -2.86
CA TRP A 338 15.40 9.29 -3.12
C TRP A 338 16.53 9.49 -4.15
N GLY A 339 16.23 10.08 -5.31
CA GLY A 339 17.25 10.48 -6.29
C GLY A 339 18.08 11.67 -5.80
N GLU A 340 17.38 12.69 -5.29
CA GLU A 340 17.90 13.95 -4.75
C GLU A 340 18.24 15.02 -5.80
N ASN A 341 19.41 15.02 -6.45
CA ASN A 341 19.78 16.05 -7.42
C ASN A 341 20.30 15.46 -8.72
N ASP A 342 19.93 16.11 -9.84
CA ASP A 342 20.21 15.69 -11.22
C ASP A 342 19.19 14.65 -11.71
N ASN A 343 19.46 13.94 -12.82
CA ASN A 343 18.41 13.18 -13.51
C ASN A 343 18.51 11.69 -13.15
N ASP A 344 17.62 11.21 -12.31
CA ASP A 344 17.70 9.90 -11.70
C ASP A 344 16.71 8.90 -12.33
N GLU A 345 17.00 7.61 -12.16
CA GLU A 345 16.07 6.52 -12.48
C GLU A 345 15.78 5.69 -11.22
N LEU A 346 14.53 5.68 -10.78
CA LEU A 346 14.07 4.96 -9.58
C LEU A 346 13.06 3.88 -9.95
N TYR A 347 13.22 2.68 -9.40
CA TYR A 347 12.34 1.53 -9.59
C TYR A 347 11.95 0.95 -8.21
N GLY A 348 10.68 1.00 -7.82
CA GLY A 348 10.19 0.43 -6.55
C GLY A 348 10.13 -1.10 -6.61
N GLU A 349 9.60 -1.61 -7.72
CA GLU A 349 9.40 -3.02 -8.04
C GLU A 349 8.23 -3.68 -7.31
N SER A 350 8.37 -4.25 -6.12
CA SER A 350 7.32 -5.07 -5.50
C SER A 350 7.05 -4.69 -4.05
N GLY A 351 5.96 -3.98 -3.83
CA GLY A 351 5.30 -3.70 -2.55
C GLY A 351 4.80 -2.26 -2.55
N ASN A 352 4.60 -1.65 -1.39
CA ASN A 352 4.04 -0.31 -1.33
C ASN A 352 5.15 0.71 -1.06
N ASP A 353 5.71 1.26 -2.11
CA ASP A 353 6.95 2.01 -2.09
C ASP A 353 6.73 3.53 -2.01
N GLU A 354 7.75 4.25 -1.54
CA GLU A 354 7.80 5.72 -1.53
C GLU A 354 9.02 6.21 -2.32
N LEU A 355 8.80 6.80 -3.51
CA LEU A 355 9.85 7.21 -4.44
C LEU A 355 9.81 8.73 -4.67
N ASN A 356 10.95 9.40 -4.56
CA ASN A 356 11.08 10.85 -4.80
C ASN A 356 12.28 11.10 -5.72
N GLY A 357 12.03 11.70 -6.88
CA GLY A 357 13.05 12.07 -7.87
C GLY A 357 13.94 13.20 -7.33
N GLY A 358 13.36 14.38 -7.11
CA GLY A 358 14.04 15.48 -6.44
C GLY A 358 14.18 16.71 -7.33
N ASN A 359 15.39 17.02 -7.78
CA ASN A 359 15.60 18.15 -8.68
C ASN A 359 16.12 17.67 -10.02
N ASN A 360 15.55 18.24 -11.09
CA ASN A 360 15.81 17.96 -12.51
C ASN A 360 14.94 16.80 -13.03
N ASP A 361 15.22 16.32 -14.25
CA ASP A 361 14.27 15.52 -15.03
C ASP A 361 14.40 14.02 -14.71
N ASP A 362 13.53 13.51 -13.84
CA ASP A 362 13.61 12.17 -13.28
C ASP A 362 12.73 11.14 -14.00
N ARG A 363 13.04 9.85 -13.80
CA ARG A 363 12.18 8.73 -14.22
C ARG A 363 11.91 7.80 -13.06
N ILE A 364 10.64 7.58 -12.77
CA ILE A 364 10.18 6.87 -11.58
C ILE A 364 9.16 5.81 -12.00
N TRP A 365 9.36 4.57 -11.55
CA TRP A 365 8.44 3.45 -11.70
C TRP A 365 8.12 2.89 -10.31
N GLY A 366 6.83 2.89 -9.93
CA GLY A 366 6.34 2.29 -8.68
C GLY A 366 6.49 0.78 -8.72
N GLY A 367 5.76 0.13 -9.62
CA GLY A 367 5.82 -1.31 -9.82
C GLY A 367 4.51 -1.96 -9.40
N SER A 368 4.57 -2.97 -8.54
CA SER A 368 3.36 -3.63 -8.04
C SER A 368 3.14 -3.30 -6.57
N GLY A 369 1.94 -2.90 -6.21
CA GLY A 369 1.55 -2.45 -4.88
C GLY A 369 1.06 -1.01 -4.92
N ASN A 370 0.66 -0.46 -3.78
CA ASN A 370 0.10 0.89 -3.73
C ASN A 370 1.21 1.89 -3.40
N ASP A 371 1.74 2.53 -4.43
CA ASP A 371 2.96 3.32 -4.38
C ASP A 371 2.70 4.81 -4.22
N LYS A 372 3.72 5.54 -3.78
CA LYS A 372 3.73 7.00 -3.78
C LYS A 372 4.95 7.54 -4.51
N LEU A 373 4.71 8.35 -5.53
CA LEU A 373 5.73 8.88 -6.43
C LEU A 373 5.69 10.41 -6.44
N TRP A 374 6.85 11.04 -6.30
CA TRP A 374 7.02 12.50 -6.39
C TRP A 374 8.16 12.85 -7.36
N GLY A 375 7.88 13.68 -8.37
CA GLY A 375 8.89 14.22 -9.29
C GLY A 375 9.63 15.41 -8.67
N GLU A 376 8.86 16.30 -8.03
CA GLU A 376 9.30 17.55 -7.39
C GLU A 376 9.60 18.67 -8.40
N ASN A 377 10.85 19.05 -8.68
CA ASN A 377 11.12 20.07 -9.72
C ASN A 377 11.80 19.41 -10.91
N GLY A 378 11.24 19.49 -12.10
CA GLY A 378 11.81 18.75 -13.22
C GLY A 378 10.78 18.55 -14.30
N SER A 379 11.18 18.16 -15.50
CA SER A 379 10.23 17.56 -16.45
C SER A 379 10.29 16.05 -16.31
N ASP A 380 9.45 15.52 -15.44
CA ASP A 380 9.56 14.18 -14.89
C ASP A 380 8.68 13.17 -15.62
N ARG A 381 9.02 11.90 -15.48
CA ARG A 381 8.22 10.77 -15.97
C ARG A 381 7.95 9.79 -14.84
N LEU A 382 6.70 9.75 -14.37
CA LEU A 382 6.27 8.90 -13.26
C LEU A 382 5.24 7.87 -13.74
N ILE A 383 5.43 6.61 -13.36
CA ILE A 383 4.54 5.49 -13.71
C ILE A 383 4.22 4.70 -12.43
N GLY A 384 2.94 4.61 -12.06
CA GLY A 384 2.46 3.84 -10.91
C GLY A 384 2.57 2.31 -11.12
N ASP A 385 2.07 1.83 -12.27
CA ASP A 385 1.99 0.43 -12.69
C ASP A 385 0.78 -0.33 -12.06
N GLU A 386 0.97 -1.35 -11.21
CA GLU A 386 -0.13 -2.17 -10.67
C GLU A 386 -0.45 -1.80 -9.21
N GLY A 387 -1.57 -1.14 -8.93
CA GLY A 387 -1.98 -0.81 -7.56
C GLY A 387 -2.85 0.42 -7.51
N ASP A 388 -3.36 0.78 -6.32
CA ASP A 388 -4.00 2.10 -6.17
C ASP A 388 -2.91 3.12 -5.78
N ASP A 389 -2.36 3.84 -6.77
CA ASP A 389 -1.16 4.65 -6.65
C ASP A 389 -1.42 6.13 -6.40
N GLU A 390 -0.41 6.82 -5.85
CA GLU A 390 -0.41 8.24 -5.60
C GLU A 390 0.78 8.90 -6.32
N VAL A 391 0.54 9.63 -7.40
CA VAL A 391 1.57 10.17 -8.30
C VAL A 391 1.48 11.70 -8.36
N ASN A 392 2.57 12.40 -8.07
CA ASN A 392 2.66 13.86 -8.11
C ASN A 392 3.87 14.31 -8.95
N GLY A 393 3.62 15.05 -10.02
CA GLY A 393 4.66 15.57 -10.92
C GLY A 393 5.45 16.69 -10.24
N GLY A 394 4.75 17.78 -9.91
CA GLY A 394 5.31 18.87 -9.12
C GLY A 394 5.44 20.15 -9.94
N GLY A 395 6.65 20.53 -10.32
CA GLY A 395 6.88 21.75 -11.09
C GLY A 395 7.52 21.46 -12.43
N ASN A 396 7.05 22.17 -13.46
CA ASN A 396 7.36 22.06 -14.89
C ASN A 396 6.52 20.98 -15.61
N ASP A 397 6.83 20.72 -16.89
CA ASP A 397 5.99 19.88 -17.75
C ASP A 397 6.27 18.39 -17.51
N ASP A 398 5.32 17.66 -16.92
CA ASP A 398 5.46 16.27 -16.47
C ASP A 398 4.63 15.25 -17.27
N TYR A 399 5.03 13.97 -17.19
CA TYR A 399 4.27 12.82 -17.70
C TYR A 399 3.95 11.84 -16.57
N LEU A 400 2.67 11.66 -16.26
CA LEU A 400 2.17 10.81 -15.19
C LEU A 400 1.27 9.71 -15.76
N TRP A 401 1.46 8.47 -15.30
CA TRP A 401 0.67 7.32 -15.74
C TRP A 401 0.35 6.38 -14.58
N GLY A 402 -0.93 6.25 -14.22
CA GLY A 402 -1.42 5.34 -13.17
C GLY A 402 -1.33 3.87 -13.59
N SER A 403 -1.97 3.52 -14.71
CA SER A 403 -2.02 2.17 -15.32
C SER A 403 -3.15 1.28 -14.80
N GLN A 404 -2.96 0.46 -13.76
CA GLN A 404 -3.98 -0.46 -13.25
C GLN A 404 -4.28 -0.18 -11.78
N GLY A 405 -5.51 0.24 -11.47
CA GLY A 405 -5.97 0.44 -10.09
C GLY A 405 -6.76 1.74 -9.98
N ASN A 406 -7.11 2.19 -8.77
CA ASN A 406 -7.80 3.47 -8.61
C ASN A 406 -6.79 4.54 -8.17
N ASP A 407 -6.23 5.21 -9.15
CA ASP A 407 -5.04 6.04 -8.99
C ASP A 407 -5.38 7.50 -8.69
N LYS A 408 -4.42 8.20 -8.09
CA LYS A 408 -4.46 9.66 -7.93
C LYS A 408 -3.25 10.28 -8.58
N LEU A 409 -3.49 11.16 -9.54
CA LEU A 409 -2.45 11.85 -10.30
C LEU A 409 -2.61 13.37 -10.15
N TRP A 410 -1.53 14.06 -9.79
CA TRP A 410 -1.47 15.52 -9.69
C TRP A 410 -0.29 16.06 -10.53
N GLY A 411 -0.59 16.86 -11.56
CA GLY A 411 0.41 17.57 -12.36
C GLY A 411 1.06 18.71 -11.58
N GLU A 412 0.24 19.54 -10.94
CA GLU A 412 0.60 20.75 -10.19
C GLU A 412 0.95 21.93 -11.13
N ASP A 413 2.17 22.48 -11.15
CA ASP A 413 2.51 23.64 -11.99
C ASP A 413 3.23 23.16 -13.28
N GLY A 414 2.58 23.11 -14.44
CA GLY A 414 3.21 22.47 -15.62
C GLY A 414 2.36 22.54 -16.87
N ASN A 415 2.82 22.04 -18.02
CA ASN A 415 1.88 21.61 -19.06
C ASN A 415 1.95 20.08 -19.09
N ASP A 416 1.13 19.46 -18.26
CA ASP A 416 1.29 18.07 -17.86
C ASP A 416 0.46 17.12 -18.73
N GLU A 417 0.90 15.87 -18.82
CA GLU A 417 0.16 14.78 -19.43
C GLU A 417 -0.09 13.68 -18.38
N LEU A 418 -1.36 13.51 -18.00
CA LEU A 418 -1.82 12.57 -16.97
C LEU A 418 -2.70 11.48 -17.60
N ARG A 419 -2.44 10.21 -17.27
CA ARG A 419 -3.22 9.05 -17.75
C ARG A 419 -3.59 8.12 -16.59
N GLY A 420 -4.88 7.90 -16.34
CA GLY A 420 -5.39 6.92 -15.35
C GLY A 420 -5.30 5.48 -15.86
N ASP A 421 -5.84 5.23 -17.06
CA ASP A 421 -6.03 3.90 -17.68
C ASP A 421 -7.11 3.05 -16.97
N ASP A 422 -6.82 1.86 -16.44
CA ASP A 422 -7.85 0.94 -15.91
C ASP A 422 -8.12 1.25 -14.44
N GLY A 423 -9.27 1.86 -14.09
CA GLY A 423 -9.43 2.39 -12.74
C GLY A 423 -10.71 3.16 -12.46
N ASN A 424 -10.89 3.67 -11.25
CA ASN A 424 -11.76 4.83 -11.05
C ASN A 424 -10.85 5.93 -10.51
N ASP A 425 -10.24 6.67 -11.42
CA ASP A 425 -9.08 7.48 -11.15
C ASP A 425 -9.45 8.92 -10.78
N GLU A 426 -8.56 9.60 -10.06
CA GLU A 426 -8.66 11.03 -9.76
C GLU A 426 -7.43 11.76 -10.32
N LEU A 427 -7.64 12.55 -11.37
CA LEU A 427 -6.61 13.31 -12.06
C LEU A 427 -6.81 14.81 -11.85
N ARG A 428 -5.73 15.53 -11.56
CA ARG A 428 -5.73 17.00 -11.49
C ARG A 428 -4.55 17.57 -12.28
N GLY A 429 -4.84 18.44 -13.25
CA GLY A 429 -3.83 19.16 -14.04
C GLY A 429 -3.11 20.17 -13.15
N GLY A 430 -3.81 21.22 -12.74
CA GLY A 430 -3.31 22.22 -11.80
C GLY A 430 -3.21 23.60 -12.43
N GLY A 431 -2.01 24.02 -12.80
CA GLY A 431 -1.78 25.31 -13.46
C GLY A 431 -1.08 25.14 -14.80
N ASN A 432 -1.46 25.98 -15.76
CA ASN A 432 -1.12 25.94 -17.18
C ASN A 432 -1.91 24.87 -17.97
N ASN A 433 -1.48 24.53 -19.20
CA ASN A 433 -2.36 23.84 -20.14
C ASN A 433 -2.08 22.34 -20.12
N ASP A 434 -2.96 21.60 -19.47
CA ASP A 434 -2.77 20.18 -19.17
C ASP A 434 -3.59 19.28 -20.09
N LYS A 435 -3.20 18.00 -20.13
CA LYS A 435 -3.96 16.95 -20.81
C LYS A 435 -4.18 15.76 -19.89
N LEU A 436 -5.45 15.41 -19.70
CA LEU A 436 -5.87 14.37 -18.78
C LEU A 436 -6.67 13.31 -19.54
N TRP A 437 -6.33 12.04 -19.32
CA TRP A 437 -7.07 10.87 -19.81
C TRP A 437 -7.47 9.99 -18.62
N GLY A 438 -8.77 9.81 -18.40
CA GLY A 438 -9.34 8.91 -17.38
C GLY A 438 -9.06 7.46 -17.74
N GLY A 439 -9.72 6.95 -18.79
CA GLY A 439 -9.49 5.62 -19.31
C GLY A 439 -10.73 4.74 -19.14
N ASN A 440 -10.57 3.56 -18.54
CA ASN A 440 -11.67 2.64 -18.25
C ASN A 440 -12.08 2.72 -16.77
N GLY A 441 -13.31 3.18 -16.52
CA GLY A 441 -14.02 3.13 -15.25
C GLY A 441 -14.63 4.50 -14.92
N ASP A 442 -15.19 4.71 -13.73
CA ASP A 442 -15.90 5.95 -13.41
C ASP A 442 -14.92 7.00 -12.84
N ASP A 443 -14.33 7.82 -13.71
CA ASP A 443 -13.18 8.68 -13.40
C ASP A 443 -13.56 10.10 -12.95
N LYS A 444 -12.61 10.81 -12.32
CA LYS A 444 -12.73 12.23 -11.99
C LYS A 444 -11.53 13.03 -12.47
N LEU A 445 -11.77 14.01 -13.34
CA LEU A 445 -10.73 14.83 -13.93
C LEU A 445 -10.99 16.31 -13.63
N TRP A 446 -9.96 17.03 -13.18
CA TRP A 446 -9.98 18.48 -12.98
C TRP A 446 -8.81 19.14 -13.72
N GLY A 447 -9.08 20.01 -14.70
CA GLY A 447 -8.04 20.83 -15.34
C GLY A 447 -7.51 21.91 -14.38
N GLU A 448 -8.43 22.56 -13.69
CA GLU A 448 -8.22 23.64 -12.72
C GLU A 448 -7.97 25.03 -13.33
N ASN A 449 -6.75 25.43 -13.68
CA ASN A 449 -6.50 26.76 -14.26
C ASN A 449 -5.79 26.67 -15.61
N ASP A 450 -6.16 27.57 -16.52
CA ASP A 450 -5.65 27.67 -17.88
C ASP A 450 -6.36 26.70 -18.85
N ASN A 451 -5.83 26.46 -20.06
CA ASN A 451 -6.65 25.86 -21.12
C ASN A 451 -6.37 24.37 -21.23
N ASP A 452 -7.24 23.56 -20.65
CA ASP A 452 -7.00 22.14 -20.46
C ASP A 452 -7.72 21.27 -21.49
N GLU A 453 -7.25 20.04 -21.63
CA GLU A 453 -7.87 19.02 -22.49
C GLU A 453 -8.11 17.73 -21.72
N LEU A 454 -9.38 17.46 -21.40
CA LEU A 454 -9.81 16.33 -20.57
C LEU A 454 -10.56 15.29 -21.40
N TYR A 455 -10.25 14.01 -21.19
CA TYR A 455 -10.87 12.85 -21.83
C TYR A 455 -11.30 11.83 -20.77
N GLY A 456 -12.59 11.57 -20.60
CA GLY A 456 -13.11 10.55 -19.67
C GLY A 456 -12.91 9.13 -20.22
N GLU A 457 -13.20 8.98 -21.52
CA GLU A 457 -13.11 7.73 -22.27
C GLU A 457 -14.25 6.72 -21.99
N SER A 458 -14.09 5.72 -21.13
CA SER A 458 -15.12 4.70 -20.90
C SER A 458 -15.53 4.66 -19.43
N GLY A 459 -16.73 5.13 -19.09
CA GLY A 459 -17.03 5.39 -17.69
C GLY A 459 -18.30 6.17 -17.48
N ASN A 460 -18.71 6.40 -16.23
CA ASN A 460 -19.62 7.50 -15.93
C ASN A 460 -18.82 8.57 -15.21
N ASP A 461 -18.21 9.45 -16.00
CA ASP A 461 -17.10 10.27 -15.55
C ASP A 461 -17.54 11.64 -15.04
N GLU A 462 -16.72 12.25 -14.19
CA GLU A 462 -16.88 13.62 -13.69
C GLU A 462 -15.71 14.50 -14.13
N LEU A 463 -15.93 15.37 -15.11
CA LEU A 463 -14.88 16.20 -15.72
C LEU A 463 -15.16 17.68 -15.49
N ASN A 464 -14.19 18.43 -14.97
CA ASN A 464 -14.27 19.87 -14.75
C ASN A 464 -13.06 20.57 -15.36
N GLY A 465 -13.29 21.43 -16.36
CA GLY A 465 -12.24 22.22 -17.00
C GLY A 465 -11.64 23.23 -16.04
N GLY A 466 -12.46 24.16 -15.55
CA GLY A 466 -12.08 25.07 -14.47
C GLY A 466 -12.05 26.51 -14.93
N ARG A 467 -10.87 27.12 -15.05
CA ARG A 467 -10.74 28.51 -15.52
C ARG A 467 -10.03 28.55 -16.85
N ASN A 468 -10.55 29.40 -17.72
CA ASN A 468 -10.09 29.67 -19.09
C ASN A 468 -10.72 28.69 -20.09
N ASP A 469 -10.21 28.62 -21.31
CA ASP A 469 -10.93 28.01 -22.43
C ASP A 469 -10.61 26.50 -22.55
N ASP A 470 -11.48 25.64 -22.02
CA ASP A 470 -11.21 24.20 -21.90
C ASP A 470 -11.80 23.35 -23.02
N LYS A 471 -11.25 22.15 -23.23
CA LYS A 471 -11.86 21.09 -24.04
C LYS A 471 -12.10 19.84 -23.20
N ILE A 472 -13.33 19.36 -23.19
CA ILE A 472 -13.78 18.27 -22.34
C ILE A 472 -14.54 17.25 -23.18
N PHE A 473 -14.09 15.99 -23.16
CA PHE A 473 -14.70 14.86 -23.86
C PHE A 473 -15.10 13.80 -22.82
N GLY A 474 -16.40 13.53 -22.66
CA GLY A 474 -16.93 12.51 -21.76
C GLY A 474 -16.56 11.12 -22.26
N GLY A 475 -17.04 10.75 -23.45
CA GLY A 475 -16.68 9.50 -24.10
C GLY A 475 -17.87 8.56 -24.13
N SER A 476 -17.79 7.41 -23.47
CA SER A 476 -18.87 6.44 -23.43
C SER A 476 -19.34 6.20 -22.00
N GLY A 477 -20.65 6.25 -21.78
CA GLY A 477 -21.30 6.08 -20.49
C GLY A 477 -22.08 7.35 -20.12
N ASN A 478 -22.37 7.63 -18.85
CA ASN A 478 -23.25 8.78 -18.52
C ASN A 478 -22.48 9.83 -17.72
N ASP A 479 -21.95 10.81 -18.44
CA ASP A 479 -20.91 11.68 -17.92
C ASP A 479 -21.46 13.00 -17.37
N ARG A 480 -20.65 13.66 -16.53
CA ARG A 480 -20.90 15.01 -16.03
C ARG A 480 -19.73 15.91 -16.38
N LEU A 481 -20.00 16.91 -17.19
CA LEU A 481 -19.00 17.83 -17.71
C LEU A 481 -19.31 19.25 -17.22
N TRP A 482 -18.31 19.92 -16.65
CA TRP A 482 -18.37 21.32 -16.23
C TRP A 482 -17.29 22.12 -16.94
N GLY A 483 -17.68 23.13 -17.71
CA GLY A 483 -16.73 24.09 -18.30
C GLY A 483 -16.23 25.11 -17.27
N GLU A 484 -17.12 25.51 -16.35
CA GLU A 484 -16.87 26.62 -15.41
C GLU A 484 -16.61 27.94 -16.17
N SER A 485 -15.55 28.70 -15.90
CA SER A 485 -15.38 30.03 -16.49
C SER A 485 -14.47 30.01 -17.70
N GLY A 486 -14.94 30.41 -18.87
CA GLY A 486 -14.17 30.19 -20.10
C GLY A 486 -14.98 30.29 -21.37
N ASN A 487 -14.37 30.04 -22.52
CA ASN A 487 -15.07 29.63 -23.72
C ASN A 487 -14.82 28.13 -23.94
N ASP A 488 -15.65 27.31 -23.32
CA ASP A 488 -15.34 25.89 -23.21
C ASP A 488 -15.95 25.08 -24.35
N ALA A 489 -15.40 23.89 -24.60
CA ALA A 489 -15.96 22.94 -25.55
C ALA A 489 -16.20 21.59 -24.86
N LEU A 490 -17.47 21.29 -24.58
CA LEU A 490 -17.92 20.08 -23.89
C LEU A 490 -18.58 19.12 -24.90
N TYR A 491 -18.07 17.90 -24.96
CA TYR A 491 -18.55 16.81 -25.80
C TYR A 491 -18.94 15.63 -24.92
N GLY A 492 -20.22 15.25 -24.86
CA GLY A 492 -20.70 14.09 -24.09
C GLY A 492 -20.35 12.76 -24.77
N ASP A 493 -20.57 12.70 -26.09
CA ASP A 493 -20.35 11.54 -26.96
C ASP A 493 -21.45 10.46 -26.82
N ASP A 494 -21.14 9.23 -26.39
CA ASP A 494 -22.13 8.14 -26.30
C ASP A 494 -22.65 8.05 -24.85
N GLY A 495 -23.88 8.49 -24.56
CA GLY A 495 -24.31 8.60 -23.17
C GLY A 495 -25.63 9.29 -22.91
N ASP A 496 -26.20 9.12 -21.72
CA ASP A 496 -27.20 10.09 -21.21
C ASP A 496 -26.44 11.15 -20.38
N ASP A 497 -25.85 12.15 -21.03
CA ASP A 497 -24.85 13.03 -20.40
C ASP A 497 -25.43 14.30 -19.76
N ILE A 498 -24.63 14.92 -18.88
CA ILE A 498 -24.91 16.23 -18.29
C ILE A 498 -23.78 17.19 -18.67
N LEU A 499 -24.10 18.20 -19.50
CA LEU A 499 -23.15 19.22 -19.94
C LEU A 499 -23.51 20.55 -19.31
N ASP A 500 -22.66 21.04 -18.42
CA ASP A 500 -22.81 22.31 -17.70
C ASP A 500 -21.77 23.33 -18.19
N GLY A 501 -22.18 24.16 -19.16
CA GLY A 501 -21.39 25.31 -19.60
C GLY A 501 -21.56 26.52 -18.69
N TYR A 502 -22.01 26.34 -17.44
CA TYR A 502 -22.25 27.44 -16.53
C TYR A 502 -20.94 28.00 -15.96
N GLY A 503 -20.64 29.27 -16.28
CA GLY A 503 -19.51 30.04 -15.74
C GLY A 503 -19.88 31.34 -15.03
N ASN A 504 -18.91 31.90 -14.29
CA ASN A 504 -19.01 33.25 -13.70
C ASN A 504 -18.16 34.29 -14.46
N GLY A 505 -17.59 33.95 -15.61
CA GLY A 505 -16.78 34.87 -16.41
C GLY A 505 -17.61 35.80 -17.29
N ASP A 506 -16.89 36.60 -18.09
CA ASP A 506 -17.45 37.69 -18.89
C ASP A 506 -17.14 37.51 -20.39
N ASN A 507 -18.17 37.57 -21.23
CA ASN A 507 -18.21 37.29 -22.67
C ASN A 507 -17.87 35.84 -23.06
N GLU A 508 -18.43 34.89 -22.33
CA GLU A 508 -18.23 33.44 -22.51
C GLU A 508 -19.05 32.90 -23.69
N ARG A 509 -18.45 32.00 -24.46
CA ARG A 509 -19.10 31.26 -25.55
C ARG A 509 -18.72 29.80 -25.48
N ASP A 510 -19.58 29.04 -24.81
CA ASP A 510 -19.39 27.60 -24.66
C ASP A 510 -19.96 26.86 -25.86
N LEU A 511 -19.31 25.77 -26.24
CA LEU A 511 -19.73 24.84 -27.27
C LEU A 511 -20.15 23.54 -26.58
N LEU A 512 -21.41 23.15 -26.72
CA LEU A 512 -21.94 21.94 -26.08
C LEU A 512 -22.44 20.95 -27.13
N ALA A 513 -21.99 19.71 -27.04
CA ALA A 513 -22.43 18.63 -27.93
C ALA A 513 -22.59 17.31 -27.15
N GLY A 514 -23.82 16.94 -26.81
CA GLY A 514 -24.10 15.66 -26.14
C GLY A 514 -23.95 14.46 -27.09
N TRP A 515 -24.49 14.56 -28.30
CA TRP A 515 -24.40 13.54 -29.37
C TRP A 515 -25.41 12.40 -29.21
N ALA A 516 -25.00 11.22 -28.74
CA ALA A 516 -25.82 10.02 -28.79
C ALA A 516 -26.35 9.65 -27.41
N GLY A 517 -27.65 9.88 -27.19
CA GLY A 517 -28.37 9.43 -26.00
C GLY A 517 -29.34 10.50 -25.55
N LYS A 518 -29.70 10.53 -24.26
CA LYS A 518 -30.62 11.54 -23.70
C LYS A 518 -29.85 12.52 -22.85
N ASP A 519 -29.43 13.61 -23.49
CA ASP A 519 -28.52 14.56 -22.88
C ASP A 519 -29.25 15.67 -22.14
N ARG A 520 -28.56 16.26 -21.17
CA ARG A 520 -29.02 17.43 -20.42
C ARG A 520 -28.01 18.56 -20.50
N PHE A 521 -28.38 19.61 -21.22
CA PHE A 521 -27.62 20.85 -21.35
C PHE A 521 -28.05 21.84 -20.26
N ILE A 522 -27.16 22.18 -19.33
CA ILE A 522 -27.43 23.12 -18.23
C ILE A 522 -26.99 24.52 -18.64
N LEU A 523 -27.95 25.46 -18.57
CA LEU A 523 -27.77 26.89 -18.86
C LEU A 523 -28.17 27.76 -17.64
N GLY A 524 -28.32 27.16 -16.45
CA GLY A 524 -28.66 27.82 -15.18
C GLY A 524 -29.19 26.88 -14.08
N ASN A 525 -29.02 27.27 -12.80
CA ASN A 525 -29.27 26.45 -11.60
C ASN A 525 -30.09 27.17 -10.49
N SER A 526 -30.27 26.55 -9.31
CA SER A 526 -31.10 27.10 -8.21
C SER A 526 -30.75 28.55 -7.80
N ASP A 527 -29.49 28.96 -7.96
CA ASP A 527 -29.01 30.24 -7.47
C ASP A 527 -29.05 31.34 -8.52
N ASN A 528 -28.94 31.05 -9.83
CA ASN A 528 -29.11 32.06 -10.91
C ASN A 528 -29.35 31.50 -12.33
N VAL A 529 -30.03 32.30 -13.18
CA VAL A 529 -29.96 32.18 -14.65
C VAL A 529 -28.82 33.10 -15.05
N TYR A 530 -27.62 32.58 -15.22
CA TYR A 530 -26.46 33.39 -15.57
C TYR A 530 -26.20 33.28 -17.05
N TYR A 531 -26.71 34.25 -17.79
CA TYR A 531 -26.21 34.78 -19.08
C TYR A 531 -26.80 36.21 -19.29
N THR A 532 -27.29 36.85 -18.21
CA THR A 532 -28.02 38.13 -18.26
C THR A 532 -27.38 39.16 -17.35
N ARG A 533 -26.29 39.78 -17.80
CA ARG A 533 -25.71 40.92 -17.08
C ARG A 533 -25.47 42.10 -18.03
N ASN A 534 -26.58 42.80 -18.36
CA ASN A 534 -26.62 44.11 -19.03
C ASN A 534 -25.48 44.33 -20.05
N GLY A 535 -25.52 43.63 -21.20
CA GLY A 535 -24.63 43.88 -22.33
C GLY A 535 -23.33 43.06 -22.38
N ARG A 536 -23.28 41.90 -21.72
CA ARG A 536 -22.26 40.86 -21.93
C ARG A 536 -22.81 39.79 -22.88
N ASN A 537 -22.01 39.31 -23.82
CA ASN A 537 -22.42 38.37 -24.87
C ASN A 537 -22.19 36.91 -24.43
N ASP A 538 -22.68 36.56 -23.25
CA ASP A 538 -22.43 35.25 -22.67
C ASP A 538 -23.50 34.27 -23.22
N PHE A 539 -23.14 33.22 -23.96
CA PHE A 539 -24.11 32.24 -24.49
C PHE A 539 -23.51 30.89 -24.84
N ALA A 540 -24.29 29.81 -24.71
CA ALA A 540 -23.91 28.49 -25.18
C ALA A 540 -24.33 28.23 -26.64
N GLU A 541 -23.50 27.52 -27.40
CA GLU A 541 -23.80 26.99 -28.72
C GLU A 541 -23.96 25.47 -28.65
N ILE A 542 -25.19 24.99 -28.81
CA ILE A 542 -25.52 23.57 -28.73
C ILE A 542 -25.57 22.98 -30.14
N LEU A 543 -24.69 22.01 -30.43
CA LEU A 543 -24.49 21.47 -31.77
C LEU A 543 -25.35 20.24 -32.11
N SER A 544 -25.68 19.41 -31.13
CA SER A 544 -26.25 18.07 -31.34
C SER A 544 -27.65 17.85 -30.76
N PHE A 545 -28.38 18.91 -30.43
CA PHE A 545 -29.68 18.81 -29.73
C PHE A 545 -30.75 17.99 -30.50
N ASN A 546 -31.15 16.85 -29.94
CA ASN A 546 -32.28 16.03 -30.35
C ASN A 546 -33.52 16.30 -29.48
N ARG A 547 -34.53 16.96 -30.05
CA ARG A 547 -35.80 17.32 -29.38
C ARG A 547 -36.61 16.18 -28.76
N ASP A 548 -36.39 14.93 -29.18
CA ASP A 548 -37.15 13.77 -28.72
C ASP A 548 -36.46 13.06 -27.53
N GLU A 549 -35.18 13.33 -27.31
CA GLU A 549 -34.29 12.67 -26.35
C GLU A 549 -33.74 13.66 -25.33
N ASP A 550 -33.23 14.80 -25.80
CA ASP A 550 -32.46 15.74 -25.00
C ASP A 550 -33.32 16.77 -24.28
N THR A 551 -32.72 17.33 -23.24
CA THR A 551 -33.32 18.37 -22.41
C THR A 551 -32.37 19.55 -22.23
N ILE A 552 -32.95 20.74 -22.17
CA ILE A 552 -32.26 21.96 -21.75
C ILE A 552 -32.76 22.31 -20.36
N GLN A 553 -31.84 22.42 -19.41
CA GLN A 553 -32.11 22.90 -18.07
C GLN A 553 -31.85 24.41 -17.99
N LEU A 554 -32.87 25.14 -17.54
CA LEU A 554 -32.81 26.56 -17.24
C LEU A 554 -33.33 26.77 -15.82
N LYS A 555 -32.75 27.72 -15.07
CA LYS A 555 -33.38 28.16 -13.83
C LYS A 555 -34.75 28.80 -14.11
N SER A 556 -35.74 28.44 -13.30
CA SER A 556 -37.09 29.01 -13.33
C SER A 556 -37.08 30.52 -13.09
N LEU A 557 -37.17 31.28 -14.18
CA LEU A 557 -37.67 32.64 -14.18
C LEU A 557 -39.19 32.54 -14.10
N SER A 558 -39.74 32.68 -12.89
CA SER A 558 -41.17 32.53 -12.69
C SER A 558 -41.97 33.42 -13.67
N ASN A 559 -42.97 32.85 -14.34
CA ASN A 559 -44.02 33.58 -15.06
C ASN A 559 -44.93 34.43 -14.15
N ASN A 560 -44.54 34.67 -12.88
CA ASN A 560 -45.33 35.41 -11.91
C ASN A 560 -45.13 36.93 -12.09
N VAL A 561 -45.94 37.52 -12.96
CA VAL A 561 -46.22 38.96 -12.90
C VAL A 561 -47.08 39.25 -11.67
N SER A 562 -46.46 39.69 -10.58
CA SER A 562 -47.17 40.47 -9.57
C SER A 562 -46.47 41.81 -9.36
N ASN A 563 -47.09 42.85 -9.93
CA ASN A 563 -46.97 44.25 -9.54
C ASN A 563 -45.63 44.96 -9.87
N GLY A 564 -45.58 45.58 -11.06
CA GLY A 564 -44.72 46.75 -11.32
C GLY A 564 -43.24 46.53 -11.68
N SER A 565 -42.72 45.30 -11.58
CA SER A 565 -41.40 44.90 -12.10
C SER A 565 -41.57 43.72 -13.06
N LYS A 566 -40.88 43.75 -14.20
CA LYS A 566 -41.11 42.89 -15.38
C LYS A 566 -41.13 41.39 -15.05
N ALA A 567 -42.05 40.64 -15.68
CA ALA A 567 -41.92 39.18 -15.76
C ALA A 567 -40.66 38.80 -16.53
N TYR A 568 -40.02 37.73 -16.11
CA TYR A 568 -38.89 37.13 -16.78
C TYR A 568 -39.41 35.91 -17.54
N GLY A 569 -39.35 35.95 -18.87
CA GLY A 569 -39.68 34.85 -19.76
C GLY A 569 -38.51 34.57 -20.71
N TYR A 570 -38.55 33.42 -21.37
CA TYR A 570 -37.65 33.10 -22.48
C TYR A 570 -38.43 33.14 -23.80
N ARG A 571 -37.76 33.59 -24.85
CA ARG A 571 -38.29 33.61 -26.22
C ARG A 571 -37.38 32.81 -27.13
N LEU A 572 -38.00 31.97 -27.94
CA LEU A 572 -37.33 31.26 -29.02
C LEU A 572 -37.40 32.09 -30.30
N VAL A 573 -36.24 32.36 -30.91
CA VAL A 573 -36.14 33.10 -32.18
C VAL A 573 -35.47 32.20 -33.20
N THR A 574 -36.17 31.89 -34.29
CA THR A 574 -35.57 31.13 -35.40
C THR A 574 -34.78 32.08 -36.30
N VAL A 575 -33.50 31.79 -36.51
CA VAL A 575 -32.58 32.55 -37.39
C VAL A 575 -31.94 31.57 -38.37
N GLY A 576 -32.37 31.62 -39.64
CA GLY A 576 -31.89 30.66 -40.63
C GLY A 576 -32.32 29.23 -40.30
N SER A 577 -31.35 28.32 -40.13
CA SER A 577 -31.54 26.92 -39.71
C SER A 577 -31.52 26.73 -38.19
N ASP A 578 -31.25 27.78 -37.43
CA ASP A 578 -30.93 27.68 -36.01
C ASP A 578 -32.07 28.27 -35.15
N THR A 579 -32.11 27.89 -33.88
CA THR A 579 -33.02 28.45 -32.88
C THR A 579 -32.23 29.11 -31.77
N GLU A 580 -32.39 30.42 -31.62
CA GLU A 580 -31.84 31.19 -30.51
C GLU A 580 -32.80 31.15 -29.31
N ILE A 581 -32.26 30.95 -28.11
CA ILE A 581 -32.95 31.11 -26.83
C ILE A 581 -32.54 32.46 -26.26
N ARG A 582 -33.51 33.33 -26.02
CA ARG A 582 -33.29 34.71 -25.52
C ARG A 582 -34.10 35.01 -24.26
N VAL A 583 -33.60 35.90 -23.39
CA VAL A 583 -34.31 36.32 -22.16
C VAL A 583 -35.04 37.67 -22.35
N ASP A 584 -36.34 37.71 -22.03
CA ASP A 584 -37.27 38.79 -22.40
C ASP A 584 -36.96 40.18 -21.81
N ILE A 585 -36.21 40.28 -20.70
CA ILE A 585 -36.01 41.57 -20.02
C ILE A 585 -35.10 42.54 -20.81
N ASN A 586 -34.18 41.97 -21.61
CA ASN A 586 -33.13 42.65 -22.36
C ASN A 586 -32.93 42.12 -23.80
N ASP A 587 -33.60 41.03 -24.19
CA ASP A 587 -33.37 40.29 -25.43
C ASP A 587 -31.97 39.67 -25.55
N ASP A 588 -31.34 39.43 -24.38
CA ASP A 588 -30.01 38.82 -24.25
C ASP A 588 -30.08 37.38 -24.79
N LEU A 589 -29.11 37.03 -25.65
CA LEU A 589 -28.94 35.67 -26.18
C LEU A 589 -28.29 34.82 -25.09
N ILE A 590 -28.85 33.63 -24.83
CA ILE A 590 -28.31 32.71 -23.81
C ILE A 590 -27.95 31.34 -24.39
N ALA A 591 -28.56 30.96 -25.52
CA ALA A 591 -28.11 29.80 -26.27
C ALA A 591 -28.49 29.86 -27.75
N ILE A 592 -27.73 29.17 -28.59
CA ILE A 592 -28.05 28.88 -29.99
C ILE A 592 -28.10 27.36 -30.18
N LEU A 593 -29.25 26.85 -30.60
CA LEU A 593 -29.40 25.47 -31.06
C LEU A 593 -29.14 25.41 -32.56
N ARG A 594 -28.00 24.81 -32.96
CA ARG A 594 -27.62 24.72 -34.38
C ARG A 594 -28.45 23.68 -35.12
N GLY A 595 -28.91 24.02 -36.32
CA GLY A 595 -29.65 23.10 -37.19
C GLY A 595 -31.06 22.70 -36.71
N VAL A 596 -31.53 23.25 -35.58
CA VAL A 596 -32.86 22.99 -35.03
C VAL A 596 -33.82 24.12 -35.40
N THR A 597 -34.93 23.79 -36.09
CA THR A 597 -35.97 24.75 -36.49
C THR A 597 -37.35 24.42 -35.88
N GLY A 598 -38.06 25.41 -35.33
CA GLY A 598 -39.47 25.28 -34.95
C GLY A 598 -39.92 26.11 -33.74
N ILE A 599 -41.06 26.80 -33.85
CA ILE A 599 -41.72 27.66 -32.81
C ILE A 599 -42.20 26.86 -31.56
N SER A 600 -41.94 25.57 -31.48
CA SER A 600 -42.39 24.75 -30.36
C SER A 600 -41.35 23.69 -30.03
N LEU A 601 -40.34 24.09 -29.24
CA LEU A 601 -39.82 23.20 -28.21
C LEU A 601 -41.00 22.94 -27.26
N THR A 602 -41.90 22.02 -27.65
CA THR A 602 -42.96 21.54 -26.76
C THR A 602 -42.28 21.05 -25.49
N GLY A 603 -42.87 21.28 -24.30
CA GLY A 603 -42.23 21.17 -22.98
C GLY A 603 -41.60 19.84 -22.54
N LYS A 604 -41.25 18.95 -23.47
CA LYS A 604 -40.31 17.83 -23.31
C LYS A 604 -38.84 18.25 -23.43
N GLY A 605 -38.49 19.15 -24.35
CA GLY A 605 -37.10 19.58 -24.58
C GLY A 605 -36.57 20.62 -23.58
N PHE A 606 -37.41 21.02 -22.62
CA PHE A 606 -36.99 21.86 -21.49
C PHE A 606 -37.27 21.12 -20.20
N ALA A 607 -36.22 20.77 -19.46
CA ALA A 607 -36.31 20.40 -18.07
C ALA A 607 -36.38 21.69 -17.25
N PHE A 608 -37.58 22.26 -17.12
CA PHE A 608 -37.79 23.31 -16.12
C PHE A 608 -37.71 22.68 -14.74
N GLU A 609 -36.80 23.15 -13.89
CA GLU A 609 -36.98 23.01 -12.44
C GLU A 609 -38.23 23.81 -12.03
N GLY A 610 -39.36 23.14 -12.16
CA GLY A 610 -40.69 23.73 -12.16
C GLY A 610 -41.58 22.97 -13.14
N ASN A 611 -42.12 21.83 -12.70
CA ASN A 611 -43.10 21.04 -13.42
C ASN A 611 -44.11 21.93 -14.21
N SER A 612 -44.58 21.53 -15.41
CA SER A 612 -45.68 22.26 -16.08
C SER A 612 -46.89 22.38 -15.16
N PRO A 613 -47.83 23.34 -15.28
CA PRO A 613 -49.01 23.39 -14.42
C PRO A 613 -49.81 22.08 -14.36
N GLN A 614 -49.76 21.27 -15.42
CA GLN A 614 -50.33 19.92 -15.42
C GLN A 614 -49.47 18.92 -14.63
N GLU A 615 -48.15 18.92 -14.80
CA GLU A 615 -47.26 18.04 -14.03
C GLU A 615 -47.15 18.45 -12.54
N ILE A 616 -47.21 19.76 -12.23
CA ILE A 616 -47.35 20.27 -10.85
C ILE A 616 -48.61 19.70 -10.23
N VAL A 617 -49.72 19.76 -10.97
CA VAL A 617 -50.99 19.25 -10.46
C VAL A 617 -50.94 17.74 -10.33
N LYS A 618 -50.41 16.99 -11.30
CA LYS A 618 -50.22 15.52 -11.17
C LYS A 618 -49.34 15.17 -9.97
N GLN A 619 -48.24 15.88 -9.75
CA GLN A 619 -47.39 15.68 -8.59
C GLN A 619 -48.12 16.05 -7.30
N LEU A 620 -48.91 17.13 -7.27
CA LEU A 620 -49.76 17.46 -6.12
C LEU A 620 -50.81 16.37 -5.85
N TYR A 621 -51.37 15.73 -6.87
CA TYR A 621 -52.28 14.58 -6.69
C TYR A 621 -51.55 13.37 -6.10
N ARG A 622 -50.32 13.08 -6.56
CA ARG A 622 -49.49 12.03 -5.97
C ARG A 622 -49.11 12.36 -4.53
N ASP A 623 -48.67 13.58 -4.26
CA ASP A 623 -48.24 14.04 -2.95
C ASP A 623 -49.37 14.09 -1.92
N VAL A 624 -50.55 14.59 -2.31
CA VAL A 624 -51.67 14.89 -1.41
C VAL A 624 -52.71 13.78 -1.36
N PHE A 625 -52.87 13.01 -2.45
CA PHE A 625 -53.87 11.93 -2.55
C PHE A 625 -53.27 10.54 -2.81
N GLY A 626 -51.99 10.42 -3.17
CA GLY A 626 -51.34 9.13 -3.40
C GLY A 626 -51.87 8.41 -4.63
N ARG A 627 -52.35 9.15 -5.63
CA ARG A 627 -52.86 8.64 -6.91
C ARG A 627 -52.61 9.64 -8.03
N GLU A 628 -52.80 9.19 -9.27
CA GLU A 628 -52.82 10.09 -10.43
C GLU A 628 -54.04 11.01 -10.43
N ALA A 629 -53.87 12.18 -11.06
CA ALA A 629 -54.91 13.19 -11.18
C ALA A 629 -56.06 12.70 -12.04
N ASP A 630 -57.30 12.89 -11.58
CA ASP A 630 -58.46 12.67 -12.44
C ASP A 630 -58.54 13.78 -13.51
N PRO A 631 -59.08 13.49 -14.71
CA PRO A 631 -59.06 14.46 -15.82
C PRO A 631 -59.74 15.80 -15.49
N GLY A 632 -60.77 15.79 -14.64
CA GLY A 632 -61.51 16.99 -14.25
C GLY A 632 -60.71 17.86 -13.29
N GLY A 633 -60.17 17.27 -12.22
CA GLY A 633 -59.34 17.95 -11.25
C GLY A 633 -58.01 18.43 -11.81
N LEU A 634 -57.39 17.63 -12.69
CA LEU A 634 -56.19 18.02 -13.44
C LEU A 634 -56.45 19.28 -14.27
N GLN A 635 -57.54 19.31 -15.04
CA GLN A 635 -57.88 20.44 -15.90
C GLN A 635 -58.20 21.69 -15.09
N ILE A 636 -58.98 21.58 -14.01
CA ILE A 636 -59.41 22.74 -13.21
C ILE A 636 -58.21 23.39 -12.52
N SER A 637 -57.40 22.61 -11.80
CA SER A 637 -56.31 23.18 -11.01
C SER A 637 -55.12 23.56 -11.86
N SER A 638 -54.85 22.88 -12.98
CA SER A 638 -53.82 23.34 -13.92
C SER A 638 -54.21 24.66 -14.57
N ASN A 639 -55.50 24.88 -14.90
CA ASN A 639 -55.97 26.17 -15.39
C ASN A 639 -55.93 27.26 -14.32
N GLN A 640 -56.29 26.95 -13.07
CA GLN A 640 -56.21 27.93 -11.96
C GLN A 640 -54.77 28.33 -11.65
N LEU A 641 -53.83 27.39 -11.74
CA LEU A 641 -52.40 27.65 -11.59
C LEU A 641 -51.85 28.45 -12.78
N ALA A 642 -52.18 28.05 -14.01
CA ALA A 642 -51.74 28.73 -15.23
C ALA A 642 -52.31 30.15 -15.38
N SER A 643 -53.50 30.42 -14.82
CA SER A 643 -54.13 31.75 -14.83
C SER A 643 -53.78 32.63 -13.63
N GLY A 644 -52.97 32.13 -12.69
CA GLY A 644 -52.62 32.84 -11.44
C GLY A 644 -53.81 33.05 -10.49
N VAL A 645 -54.93 32.37 -10.72
CA VAL A 645 -56.14 32.42 -9.87
C VAL A 645 -55.88 31.76 -8.52
N MET A 646 -55.04 30.74 -8.49
CA MET A 646 -54.51 30.15 -7.25
C MET A 646 -53.01 29.89 -7.39
N THR A 647 -52.25 30.18 -6.34
CA THR A 647 -50.84 29.80 -6.26
C THR A 647 -50.69 28.29 -6.01
N TYR A 648 -49.48 27.77 -6.19
CA TYR A 648 -49.14 26.39 -5.83
C TYR A 648 -49.55 26.05 -4.40
N GLU A 649 -49.21 26.90 -3.44
CA GLU A 649 -49.52 26.73 -2.02
C GLU A 649 -51.02 26.75 -1.76
N GLN A 650 -51.76 27.60 -2.48
CA GLN A 650 -53.23 27.69 -2.35
C GLN A 650 -53.92 26.43 -2.89
N ILE A 651 -53.44 25.86 -4.00
CA ILE A 651 -53.95 24.59 -4.55
C ILE A 651 -53.62 23.44 -3.61
N ARG A 652 -52.36 23.36 -3.13
CA ARG A 652 -51.92 22.33 -2.18
C ARG A 652 -52.70 22.40 -0.88
N GLN A 653 -52.93 23.61 -0.34
CA GLN A 653 -53.80 23.85 0.81
C GLN A 653 -55.23 23.38 0.55
N ALA A 654 -55.82 23.75 -0.60
CA ALA A 654 -57.18 23.32 -0.95
C ALA A 654 -57.31 21.79 -1.00
N TYR A 655 -56.30 21.10 -1.54
CA TYR A 655 -56.27 19.63 -1.60
C TYR A 655 -56.08 18.99 -0.22
N ALA A 656 -55.14 19.47 0.59
CA ALA A 656 -54.94 18.99 1.96
C ALA A 656 -56.19 19.19 2.82
N TYR A 657 -56.91 20.30 2.60
CA TYR A 657 -58.15 20.64 3.30
C TYR A 657 -59.44 20.11 2.64
N SER A 658 -59.33 19.37 1.53
CA SER A 658 -60.45 18.66 0.89
C SER A 658 -60.91 17.42 1.68
N PRO A 659 -62.15 16.93 1.48
CA PRO A 659 -62.61 15.65 2.06
C PRO A 659 -61.66 14.48 1.75
N GLU A 660 -61.15 14.40 0.52
CA GLU A 660 -60.23 13.34 0.11
C GLU A 660 -58.89 13.43 0.87
N GLY A 661 -58.34 14.63 1.05
CA GLY A 661 -57.10 14.83 1.82
C GLY A 661 -57.27 14.43 3.30
N LYS A 662 -58.44 14.72 3.89
CA LYS A 662 -58.80 14.25 5.23
C LYS A 662 -58.86 12.72 5.29
N ASP A 663 -59.52 12.10 4.32
CA ASP A 663 -59.71 10.65 4.28
C ASP A 663 -58.39 9.92 4.08
N LYS A 664 -57.44 10.48 3.32
CA LYS A 664 -56.09 9.92 3.16
C LYS A 664 -55.28 9.94 4.43
N ILE A 665 -55.32 11.02 5.20
CA ILE A 665 -54.65 11.07 6.52
C ILE A 665 -55.33 10.09 7.48
N ASN A 666 -56.66 10.03 7.51
CA ASN A 666 -57.37 9.02 8.29
C ASN A 666 -57.00 7.59 7.87
N GLN A 667 -56.86 7.33 6.58
CA GLN A 667 -56.44 6.03 6.06
C GLN A 667 -55.02 5.70 6.52
N ILE A 668 -54.09 6.65 6.49
CA ILE A 668 -52.74 6.44 7.03
C ILE A 668 -52.77 6.15 8.53
N TYR A 669 -53.60 6.86 9.30
CA TYR A 669 -53.80 6.56 10.72
C TYR A 669 -54.40 5.16 10.95
N GLN A 670 -55.33 4.73 10.10
CA GLN A 670 -55.88 3.37 10.16
C GLN A 670 -54.84 2.32 9.74
N ASP A 671 -54.03 2.61 8.73
CA ASP A 671 -53.00 1.69 8.24
C ASP A 671 -51.84 1.55 9.24
N VAL A 672 -51.41 2.65 9.86
CA VAL A 672 -50.21 2.70 10.70
C VAL A 672 -50.52 2.54 12.19
N LEU A 673 -51.63 3.13 12.66
CA LEU A 673 -52.01 3.17 14.08
C LEU A 673 -53.35 2.47 14.37
N TRP A 674 -54.01 1.90 13.36
CA TRP A 674 -55.26 1.11 13.49
C TRP A 674 -56.43 1.84 14.19
N ARG A 675 -56.44 3.17 14.12
CA ARG A 675 -57.52 4.04 14.60
C ARG A 675 -57.74 5.20 13.64
N ALA A 676 -58.88 5.87 13.76
CA ALA A 676 -59.05 7.14 13.07
C ALA A 676 -58.15 8.19 13.73
N ALA A 677 -57.67 9.15 12.92
CA ALA A 677 -56.97 10.29 13.45
C ALA A 677 -57.92 11.09 14.36
N ASP A 678 -57.44 11.44 15.55
CA ASP A 678 -58.14 12.42 16.37
C ASP A 678 -58.02 13.82 15.75
N GLN A 679 -58.77 14.79 16.28
CA GLN A 679 -58.81 16.13 15.71
C GLN A 679 -57.42 16.80 15.70
N GLY A 680 -56.58 16.55 16.73
CA GLY A 680 -55.23 17.12 16.80
C GLY A 680 -54.29 16.51 15.76
N GLY A 681 -54.35 15.19 15.59
CA GLY A 681 -53.60 14.47 14.56
C GLY A 681 -54.02 14.85 13.14
N LEU A 682 -55.33 14.99 12.90
CA LEU A 682 -55.86 15.49 11.63
C LEU A 682 -55.34 16.90 11.34
N ASP A 683 -55.47 17.83 12.29
CA ASP A 683 -55.08 19.23 12.07
C ASP A 683 -53.57 19.36 11.86
N TYR A 684 -52.76 18.61 12.63
CA TYR A 684 -51.30 18.61 12.48
C TYR A 684 -50.86 18.11 11.10
N TYR A 685 -51.32 16.92 10.69
CA TYR A 685 -50.86 16.34 9.43
C TYR A 685 -51.50 16.97 8.20
N ARG A 686 -52.69 17.57 8.31
CA ARG A 686 -53.27 18.40 7.23
C ARG A 686 -52.51 19.69 7.03
N ASN A 687 -52.05 20.33 8.11
CA ASN A 687 -51.17 21.49 8.00
C ASN A 687 -49.84 21.11 7.33
N ASN A 688 -49.22 20.02 7.74
CA ASN A 688 -47.99 19.54 7.11
C ASN A 688 -48.19 19.20 5.62
N LEU A 689 -49.29 18.52 5.27
CA LEU A 689 -49.64 18.22 3.89
C LEU A 689 -49.83 19.48 3.05
N ALA A 690 -50.44 20.51 3.65
CA ALA A 690 -50.66 21.82 3.06
C ALA A 690 -49.38 22.66 2.88
N THR A 691 -48.34 22.42 3.68
CA THR A 691 -47.08 23.19 3.67
C THR A 691 -45.90 22.45 3.05
N GLY A 692 -46.14 21.35 2.34
CA GLY A 692 -45.09 20.70 1.53
C GLY A 692 -44.79 19.24 1.86
N THR A 693 -45.30 18.68 2.96
CA THR A 693 -45.09 17.26 3.30
C THR A 693 -45.95 16.35 2.41
N THR A 694 -45.42 15.23 1.93
CA THR A 694 -46.17 14.24 1.12
C THR A 694 -46.88 13.20 1.99
N LEU A 695 -47.88 12.49 1.45
CA LEU A 695 -48.52 11.36 2.15
C LEU A 695 -47.53 10.25 2.54
N ALA A 696 -46.48 10.02 1.73
CA ALA A 696 -45.43 9.05 2.06
C ALA A 696 -44.60 9.51 3.27
N GLN A 697 -44.24 10.79 3.31
CA GLN A 697 -43.55 11.40 4.45
C GLN A 697 -44.44 11.47 5.69
N ILE A 698 -45.75 11.71 5.54
CA ILE A 698 -46.71 11.64 6.64
C ILE A 698 -46.84 10.21 7.16
N ARG A 699 -46.94 9.20 6.26
CA ARG A 699 -46.95 7.79 6.64
C ARG A 699 -45.68 7.42 7.39
N SER A 700 -44.51 7.85 6.91
CA SER A 700 -43.23 7.64 7.58
C SER A 700 -43.15 8.37 8.93
N SER A 701 -43.63 9.62 9.02
CA SER A 701 -43.68 10.40 10.26
C SER A 701 -44.60 9.76 11.31
N ILE A 702 -45.77 9.26 10.88
CA ILE A 702 -46.67 8.53 11.77
C ILE A 702 -46.06 7.19 12.15
N ALA A 703 -45.44 6.46 11.21
CA ALA A 703 -44.79 5.15 11.46
C ALA A 703 -43.54 5.25 12.35
N SER A 704 -42.86 6.40 12.34
CA SER A 704 -41.72 6.70 13.21
C SER A 704 -42.12 7.43 14.49
N SER A 705 -43.40 7.76 14.66
CA SER A 705 -43.89 8.44 15.86
C SER A 705 -43.72 7.55 17.10
N GLN A 706 -43.62 8.19 18.27
CA GLN A 706 -43.59 7.46 19.54
C GLN A 706 -44.84 6.60 19.77
N GLU A 707 -45.94 6.93 19.11
CA GLU A 707 -47.16 6.13 19.11
C GLU A 707 -46.97 4.86 18.27
N ALA A 708 -46.42 4.95 17.06
CA ALA A 708 -46.14 3.79 16.19
C ALA A 708 -45.03 2.87 16.72
N LYS A 709 -44.07 3.40 17.49
CA LYS A 709 -43.03 2.61 18.18
C LYS A 709 -43.57 1.63 19.24
N LYS A 710 -44.88 1.64 19.50
CA LYS A 710 -45.56 0.66 20.36
C LYS A 710 -45.91 -0.64 19.62
N PHE A 711 -45.85 -0.66 18.29
CA PHE A 711 -46.38 -1.74 17.48
C PHE A 711 -45.28 -2.60 16.85
N TRP A 712 -45.49 -3.91 16.83
CA TRP A 712 -44.73 -4.86 16.01
C TRP A 712 -45.28 -4.88 14.60
N THR A 713 -44.42 -4.77 13.58
CA THR A 713 -44.80 -5.00 12.18
C THR A 713 -44.48 -6.44 11.82
N ILE A 714 -45.45 -7.22 11.35
CA ILE A 714 -45.27 -8.62 10.97
C ILE A 714 -45.68 -8.82 9.52
N GLN A 715 -44.72 -9.19 8.68
CA GLN A 715 -44.91 -9.58 7.28
C GLN A 715 -44.97 -11.11 7.19
N TYR A 716 -45.85 -11.65 6.35
CA TYR A 716 -46.04 -13.08 6.13
C TYR A 716 -45.85 -13.44 4.66
N TYR A 717 -45.29 -14.62 4.41
CA TYR A 717 -44.91 -15.11 3.09
C TYR A 717 -45.39 -16.56 2.91
N ASN A 718 -45.80 -16.93 1.70
CA ASN A 718 -46.26 -18.28 1.35
C ASN A 718 -45.10 -19.21 0.93
N ASN A 719 -43.97 -19.11 1.63
CA ASN A 719 -42.77 -19.92 1.50
C ASN A 719 -42.03 -19.94 2.86
N THR A 720 -41.03 -20.80 3.02
CA THR A 720 -40.27 -20.93 4.28
C THR A 720 -38.97 -20.10 4.32
N ASN A 721 -38.72 -19.25 3.31
CA ASN A 721 -37.45 -18.56 3.15
C ASN A 721 -37.55 -17.03 3.03
N LEU A 722 -38.75 -16.46 3.20
CA LEU A 722 -39.02 -15.01 3.13
C LEU A 722 -38.77 -14.40 1.74
N ASP A 723 -38.84 -15.22 0.68
CA ASP A 723 -38.62 -14.76 -0.69
C ASP A 723 -39.86 -14.03 -1.26
N GLY A 724 -39.60 -13.02 -2.10
CA GLY A 724 -40.64 -12.28 -2.82
C GLY A 724 -41.45 -11.31 -1.94
N ASP A 725 -42.59 -10.87 -2.45
CA ASP A 725 -43.46 -9.94 -1.74
C ASP A 725 -44.26 -10.64 -0.63
N ALA A 726 -44.42 -9.96 0.51
CA ALA A 726 -45.25 -10.44 1.60
C ALA A 726 -46.73 -10.54 1.15
N VAL A 727 -47.35 -11.69 1.37
CA VAL A 727 -48.77 -11.93 1.03
C VAL A 727 -49.74 -11.28 2.01
N PHE A 728 -49.25 -10.95 3.20
CA PHE A 728 -50.00 -10.25 4.23
C PHE A 728 -49.05 -9.55 5.20
N ALA A 729 -49.42 -8.37 5.68
CA ALA A 729 -48.72 -7.69 6.75
C ALA A 729 -49.72 -7.19 7.80
N LYS A 730 -49.33 -7.22 9.08
CA LYS A 730 -50.11 -6.64 10.18
C LYS A 730 -49.22 -5.91 11.16
N SER A 731 -49.73 -4.82 11.73
CA SER A 731 -49.16 -4.18 12.91
C SER A 731 -49.92 -4.60 14.16
N VAL A 732 -49.23 -5.01 15.22
CA VAL A 732 -49.86 -5.46 16.47
C VAL A 732 -49.24 -4.72 17.65
N ASP A 733 -50.09 -4.10 18.47
CA ASP A 733 -49.68 -3.54 19.77
C ASP A 733 -49.55 -4.68 20.76
N TYR A 734 -48.31 -4.93 21.21
CA TYR A 734 -48.08 -5.81 22.34
C TYR A 734 -47.55 -4.97 23.51
N ASN A 735 -48.44 -4.73 24.48
CA ASN A 735 -48.11 -4.05 25.73
C ASN A 735 -46.85 -4.70 26.36
N ASN A 736 -45.74 -3.96 26.38
CA ASN A 736 -44.38 -4.33 26.86
C ASN A 736 -43.39 -4.92 25.84
N SER A 737 -43.63 -4.77 24.53
CA SER A 737 -42.71 -5.20 23.47
C SER A 737 -42.40 -6.70 23.44
N ASN A 738 -43.08 -7.52 24.26
CA ASN A 738 -43.04 -8.97 24.22
C ASN A 738 -44.28 -9.47 23.49
N PHE A 739 -44.15 -10.50 22.66
CA PHE A 739 -45.32 -11.05 21.98
C PHE A 739 -45.36 -12.57 21.98
N SER A 740 -46.57 -13.09 21.77
CA SER A 740 -46.82 -14.51 21.57
C SER A 740 -47.95 -14.66 20.57
N GLN A 741 -47.71 -15.49 19.55
CA GLN A 741 -48.66 -15.91 18.54
C GLN A 741 -48.67 -17.44 18.54
N ASN A 742 -49.86 -18.02 18.62
CA ASN A 742 -50.06 -19.46 18.53
C ASN A 742 -51.21 -19.69 17.54
N TRP A 743 -50.87 -20.26 16.39
CA TRP A 743 -51.82 -20.56 15.33
C TRP A 743 -52.32 -22.01 15.40
N GLY A 744 -51.73 -22.84 16.29
CA GLY A 744 -51.93 -24.28 16.31
C GLY A 744 -51.72 -24.87 14.91
N SER A 745 -52.49 -25.88 14.54
CA SER A 745 -52.44 -26.45 13.18
C SER A 745 -53.02 -25.57 12.05
N GLY A 746 -53.12 -24.24 12.25
CA GLY A 746 -53.72 -23.28 11.33
C GLY A 746 -52.74 -22.21 10.85
N SER A 747 -53.23 -21.24 10.08
CA SER A 747 -52.43 -20.11 9.58
C SER A 747 -52.83 -18.77 10.23
N PRO A 748 -51.97 -17.74 10.12
CA PRO A 748 -52.26 -16.39 10.61
C PRO A 748 -53.55 -15.76 10.06
N ASN A 749 -53.92 -16.07 8.82
CA ASN A 749 -55.19 -15.73 8.18
C ASN A 749 -55.39 -16.54 6.88
N ASN A 750 -56.49 -16.28 6.16
CA ASN A 750 -56.83 -16.98 4.90
C ASN A 750 -55.92 -16.67 3.69
N ALA A 751 -55.08 -15.64 3.75
CA ALA A 751 -54.11 -15.30 2.70
C ALA A 751 -52.77 -16.03 2.87
N VAL A 752 -52.50 -16.54 4.08
CA VAL A 752 -51.30 -17.30 4.42
C VAL A 752 -51.59 -18.80 4.37
N ASN A 753 -50.70 -19.57 3.75
CA ASN A 753 -50.78 -21.02 3.68
C ASN A 753 -50.85 -21.63 5.08
N ARG A 754 -51.57 -22.76 5.19
CA ARG A 754 -51.66 -23.53 6.44
C ARG A 754 -50.30 -24.07 6.90
N ASP A 755 -49.53 -24.58 5.95
CA ASP A 755 -48.20 -25.14 6.11
C ASP A 755 -47.27 -24.45 5.10
N ASN A 756 -45.95 -24.49 5.31
CA ASN A 756 -44.95 -23.83 4.44
C ASN A 756 -45.16 -22.31 4.31
N PHE A 757 -45.16 -21.62 5.44
CA PHE A 757 -45.17 -20.16 5.48
C PHE A 757 -44.04 -19.61 6.34
N SER A 758 -43.71 -18.34 6.18
CA SER A 758 -42.73 -17.65 6.99
C SER A 758 -43.23 -16.27 7.40
N ALA A 759 -42.60 -15.71 8.42
CA ALA A 759 -42.93 -14.38 8.92
C ALA A 759 -41.66 -13.61 9.32
N ARG A 760 -41.66 -12.31 9.04
CA ARG A 760 -40.67 -11.36 9.54
C ARG A 760 -41.37 -10.35 10.45
N ALA A 761 -41.00 -10.34 11.72
CA ALA A 761 -41.50 -9.40 12.72
C ALA A 761 -40.42 -8.37 13.08
N THR A 762 -40.73 -7.08 12.95
CA THR A 762 -39.82 -5.97 13.25
C THR A 762 -40.41 -5.01 14.28
N THR A 763 -39.57 -4.48 15.16
CA THR A 763 -39.91 -3.40 16.09
C THR A 763 -38.66 -2.61 16.47
N LYS A 764 -38.83 -1.37 16.93
CA LYS A 764 -37.80 -0.65 17.71
C LYS A 764 -38.06 -0.86 19.19
N ARG A 765 -37.04 -1.24 19.96
CA ARG A 765 -37.16 -1.53 21.40
C ARG A 765 -36.08 -0.81 22.19
N TYR A 766 -36.49 -0.13 23.26
CA TYR A 766 -35.54 0.39 24.24
C TYR A 766 -35.03 -0.74 25.14
N PHE A 767 -33.72 -0.80 25.32
CA PHE A 767 -33.05 -1.66 26.29
C PHE A 767 -32.29 -0.77 27.27
N GLU A 768 -32.40 -1.07 28.56
CA GLU A 768 -31.58 -0.42 29.60
C GLU A 768 -30.11 -0.81 29.44
N ALA A 769 -29.19 -0.06 30.05
CA ALA A 769 -27.78 -0.45 30.07
C ALA A 769 -27.59 -1.78 30.83
N GLY A 770 -26.81 -2.70 30.29
CA GLY A 770 -26.45 -3.98 30.91
C GLY A 770 -26.70 -5.21 30.03
N ASN A 771 -26.58 -6.38 30.66
CA ASN A 771 -26.75 -7.69 30.01
C ASN A 771 -28.25 -8.03 29.84
N HIS A 772 -28.66 -8.38 28.63
CA HIS A 772 -30.03 -8.81 28.33
C HIS A 772 -30.05 -10.24 27.79
N GLN A 773 -31.05 -10.98 28.22
CA GLN A 773 -31.40 -12.28 27.68
C GLN A 773 -32.65 -12.14 26.79
N ILE A 774 -32.55 -12.64 25.57
CA ILE A 774 -33.68 -12.85 24.67
C ILE A 774 -34.13 -14.30 24.83
N GLN A 775 -35.43 -14.52 24.92
CA GLN A 775 -36.06 -15.84 24.84
C GLN A 775 -37.10 -15.84 23.74
N THR A 776 -37.01 -16.81 22.83
CA THR A 776 -38.11 -17.16 21.92
C THR A 776 -38.61 -18.56 22.21
N THR A 777 -39.87 -18.83 21.89
CA THR A 777 -40.39 -20.20 21.74
C THR A 777 -41.00 -20.27 20.36
N SER A 778 -40.55 -21.24 19.56
CA SER A 778 -41.03 -21.40 18.19
C SER A 778 -41.19 -22.87 17.81
N ASP A 779 -42.13 -23.09 16.91
CA ASP A 779 -42.45 -24.33 16.20
C ASP A 779 -42.82 -23.85 14.78
N ASP A 780 -41.95 -23.86 13.77
CA ASP A 780 -40.59 -24.43 13.69
C ASP A 780 -39.44 -23.43 13.98
N GLY A 781 -38.76 -22.96 12.93
CA GLY A 781 -37.46 -22.30 13.00
C GLY A 781 -37.54 -20.80 13.27
N VAL A 782 -36.51 -20.25 13.92
CA VAL A 782 -36.46 -18.83 14.31
C VAL A 782 -35.04 -18.26 14.19
N ARG A 783 -34.94 -17.00 13.76
CA ARG A 783 -33.74 -16.16 13.88
C ARG A 783 -34.09 -14.82 14.51
N VAL A 784 -33.18 -14.28 15.31
CA VAL A 784 -33.37 -12.98 15.97
C VAL A 784 -32.12 -12.13 15.81
N TRP A 785 -32.31 -10.88 15.38
CA TRP A 785 -31.27 -9.86 15.31
C TRP A 785 -31.61 -8.68 16.22
N ILE A 786 -30.57 -8.14 16.86
CA ILE A 786 -30.60 -6.88 17.59
C ILE A 786 -29.59 -5.94 16.93
N ASN A 787 -30.05 -4.85 16.31
CA ASN A 787 -29.23 -3.88 15.57
C ASN A 787 -28.26 -4.55 14.58
N ASN A 788 -28.82 -5.42 13.73
CA ASN A 788 -28.13 -6.26 12.74
C ASN A 788 -27.16 -7.33 13.32
N GLN A 789 -27.02 -7.44 14.64
CA GLN A 789 -26.27 -8.54 15.26
C GLN A 789 -27.19 -9.74 15.49
N LEU A 790 -26.84 -10.89 14.90
CA LEU A 790 -27.56 -12.16 15.07
C LEU A 790 -27.36 -12.70 16.49
N VAL A 791 -28.43 -12.81 17.27
CA VAL A 791 -28.40 -13.25 18.69
C VAL A 791 -29.01 -14.63 18.91
N ILE A 792 -29.91 -15.08 18.03
CA ILE A 792 -30.45 -16.45 18.01
C ILE A 792 -30.46 -16.92 16.56
N ASP A 793 -29.84 -18.06 16.28
CA ASP A 793 -29.93 -18.74 14.98
C ASP A 793 -30.37 -20.20 15.17
N LYS A 794 -31.66 -20.42 14.97
CA LYS A 794 -32.32 -21.74 15.08
C LYS A 794 -33.24 -21.94 13.89
N TRP A 795 -32.70 -21.73 12.69
CA TRP A 795 -33.42 -21.91 11.42
C TRP A 795 -33.56 -23.37 11.00
N ILE A 796 -34.07 -24.21 11.90
CA ILE A 796 -34.23 -25.66 11.72
C ILE A 796 -35.65 -26.10 12.04
N ASP A 797 -36.03 -27.25 11.50
CA ASP A 797 -37.30 -27.93 11.76
C ASP A 797 -37.28 -28.47 13.19
N GLN A 798 -38.24 -28.07 14.02
CA GLN A 798 -38.22 -28.39 15.43
C GLN A 798 -39.62 -28.27 16.03
N ALA A 799 -39.98 -29.26 16.85
CA ALA A 799 -41.13 -29.12 17.74
C ALA A 799 -40.94 -27.92 18.68
N SER A 800 -42.05 -27.35 19.17
CA SER A 800 -42.07 -26.17 20.05
C SER A 800 -40.96 -26.17 21.09
N SER A 801 -39.96 -25.32 20.87
CA SER A 801 -38.71 -25.28 21.63
C SER A 801 -38.38 -23.86 22.08
N SER A 802 -37.91 -23.71 23.33
CA SER A 802 -37.41 -22.43 23.82
C SER A 802 -35.95 -22.22 23.41
N ASN A 803 -35.67 -21.07 22.79
CA ASN A 803 -34.35 -20.65 22.34
C ASN A 803 -33.92 -19.39 23.09
N TYR A 804 -32.62 -19.28 23.39
CA TYR A 804 -32.07 -18.19 24.19
C TYR A 804 -30.91 -17.51 23.46
N GLY A 805 -30.86 -16.18 23.52
CA GLY A 805 -29.77 -15.35 23.02
C GLY A 805 -29.39 -14.31 24.07
N TYR A 806 -28.16 -13.79 24.00
CA TYR A 806 -27.64 -12.81 24.94
C TYR A 806 -26.97 -11.67 24.20
N PHE A 807 -27.17 -10.45 24.69
CA PHE A 807 -26.43 -9.28 24.21
C PHE A 807 -26.25 -8.26 25.33
N ASN A 808 -25.23 -7.43 25.21
CA ASN A 808 -24.91 -6.36 26.17
C ASN A 808 -25.06 -5.00 25.47
N THR A 809 -25.49 -3.98 26.20
CA THR A 809 -25.71 -2.63 25.66
C THR A 809 -25.45 -1.55 26.71
N THR A 810 -25.04 -0.35 26.26
CA THR A 810 -24.92 0.86 27.08
C THR A 810 -26.26 1.58 27.33
N GLY A 811 -27.36 1.00 26.84
CA GLY A 811 -28.71 1.54 26.94
C GLY A 811 -29.07 2.37 25.71
N GLY A 812 -30.27 2.19 25.19
CA GLY A 812 -30.69 2.84 23.94
C GLY A 812 -31.84 2.14 23.25
N THR A 813 -32.27 2.67 22.10
CA THR A 813 -33.29 2.05 21.26
C THR A 813 -32.61 1.25 20.15
N PHE A 814 -32.96 -0.02 20.03
CA PHE A 814 -32.38 -0.98 19.09
C PHE A 814 -33.44 -1.46 18.11
N ASP A 815 -33.03 -1.72 16.86
CA ASP A 815 -33.84 -2.45 15.90
C ASP A 815 -33.87 -3.94 16.27
N VAL A 816 -35.07 -4.51 16.36
CA VAL A 816 -35.30 -5.92 16.66
C VAL A 816 -35.98 -6.56 15.45
N THR A 817 -35.35 -7.57 14.87
CA THR A 817 -35.89 -8.35 13.76
C THR A 817 -36.00 -9.80 14.18
N ILE A 818 -37.14 -10.43 13.91
CA ILE A 818 -37.39 -11.85 14.13
C ILE A 818 -37.88 -12.46 12.85
N ASP A 819 -37.13 -13.43 12.35
CA ASP A 819 -37.58 -14.28 11.26
C ASP A 819 -38.10 -15.59 11.84
N TYR A 820 -39.18 -16.11 11.28
CA TYR A 820 -39.82 -17.36 11.66
C TYR A 820 -40.28 -18.13 10.42
N TYR A 821 -40.26 -19.46 10.47
CA TYR A 821 -40.98 -20.27 9.50
C TYR A 821 -41.72 -21.44 10.14
N GLU A 822 -42.77 -21.86 9.47
CA GLU A 822 -43.56 -23.05 9.72
C GLU A 822 -43.44 -23.98 8.51
N ARG A 823 -43.04 -25.24 8.74
CA ARG A 823 -42.99 -26.24 7.68
C ARG A 823 -44.24 -27.09 7.67
N THR A 824 -44.52 -27.81 8.76
CA THR A 824 -45.71 -28.65 8.92
C THR A 824 -46.02 -28.87 10.40
N GLY A 825 -47.30 -28.82 10.79
CA GLY A 825 -47.70 -29.18 12.15
C GLY A 825 -48.35 -28.03 12.89
N ASP A 826 -47.96 -27.83 14.16
CA ASP A 826 -48.50 -26.76 15.01
C ASP A 826 -47.59 -25.54 14.96
N ALA A 827 -48.11 -24.39 14.51
CA ALA A 827 -47.34 -23.18 14.34
C ALA A 827 -47.42 -22.26 15.58
N ASN A 828 -46.28 -21.92 16.18
CA ASN A 828 -46.20 -20.90 17.23
C ASN A 828 -44.90 -20.09 17.21
N LEU A 829 -44.99 -18.84 17.69
CA LEU A 829 -43.85 -17.94 17.86
C LEU A 829 -44.07 -17.04 19.08
N SER A 830 -43.06 -16.91 19.92
CA SER A 830 -43.03 -15.92 21.00
C SER A 830 -41.68 -15.24 21.12
N PHE A 831 -41.68 -14.05 21.71
CA PHE A 831 -40.51 -13.24 21.98
C PHE A 831 -40.65 -12.54 23.33
N TYR A 832 -39.68 -12.79 24.20
CA TYR A 832 -39.56 -12.20 25.53
C TYR A 832 -38.12 -11.70 25.73
N THR A 833 -37.98 -10.61 26.47
CA THR A 833 -36.66 -10.12 26.89
C THR A 833 -36.60 -9.96 28.40
N TYR A 834 -35.46 -10.27 28.98
CA TYR A 834 -35.19 -10.15 30.41
C TYR A 834 -33.89 -9.39 30.62
N THR A 835 -33.93 -8.30 31.38
CA THR A 835 -32.74 -7.57 31.81
C THR A 835 -32.12 -8.31 32.99
N LYS A 836 -30.85 -8.71 32.87
CA LYS A 836 -30.08 -9.23 34.00
C LYS A 836 -29.45 -8.06 34.74
N VAL A 837 -29.88 -7.83 35.97
CA VAL A 837 -29.18 -6.92 36.89
C VAL A 837 -27.92 -7.64 37.35
N ASP A 838 -26.75 -7.09 37.01
CA ASP A 838 -25.47 -7.63 37.49
C ASP A 838 -25.48 -7.65 39.03
N GLY A 839 -25.40 -8.84 39.62
CA GLY A 839 -25.18 -9.03 41.05
C GLY A 839 -26.33 -9.68 41.83
N SER A 840 -26.62 -10.96 41.58
CA SER A 840 -27.10 -11.83 42.65
C SER A 840 -26.43 -13.21 42.59
N ILE A 841 -25.98 -13.67 43.75
CA ILE A 841 -25.15 -14.86 44.02
C ILE A 841 -25.78 -16.21 43.56
N GLY A 842 -26.97 -16.19 42.94
CA GLY A 842 -27.65 -17.39 42.41
C GLY A 842 -27.15 -17.90 41.05
N ASP A 843 -26.47 -17.07 40.25
CA ASP A 843 -26.23 -17.39 38.83
C ASP A 843 -24.96 -18.24 38.57
N LYS A 844 -24.03 -18.33 39.53
CA LYS A 844 -22.88 -19.27 39.41
C LYS A 844 -23.27 -20.75 39.53
N TYR A 845 -24.53 -21.07 39.87
CA TYR A 845 -25.00 -22.45 40.01
C TYR A 845 -25.67 -23.03 38.75
N ARG A 846 -25.88 -22.24 37.68
CA ARG A 846 -26.50 -22.73 36.42
C ARG A 846 -25.55 -22.84 35.23
N GLU A 847 -24.36 -22.23 35.31
CA GLU A 847 -23.30 -22.37 34.29
C GLU A 847 -22.43 -23.63 34.45
N LEU A 848 -22.61 -24.40 35.53
CA LEU A 848 -22.00 -25.72 35.66
C LEU A 848 -23.07 -26.79 35.39
N GLY A 849 -23.00 -27.38 34.19
CA GLY A 849 -23.98 -28.31 33.63
C GLY A 849 -24.55 -29.33 34.63
N GLY A 850 -25.87 -29.29 34.77
CA GLY A 850 -26.64 -30.20 35.62
C GLY A 850 -27.29 -31.35 34.85
N ALA A 851 -26.49 -32.34 34.48
CA ALA A 851 -26.87 -33.76 34.39
C ALA A 851 -25.58 -34.55 34.71
N SER A 852 -25.46 -35.38 35.74
CA SER A 852 -26.40 -36.08 36.59
C SER A 852 -25.66 -36.47 37.87
N SER A 853 -26.36 -36.64 38.99
CA SER A 853 -26.02 -37.73 39.91
C SER A 853 -27.17 -38.03 40.86
N ASN A 854 -27.97 -39.01 40.48
CA ASN A 854 -28.37 -40.01 41.47
C ASN A 854 -27.10 -40.78 41.86
N TYR A 855 -26.39 -40.26 42.87
CA TYR A 855 -25.66 -41.02 43.90
C TYR A 855 -25.38 -40.09 45.09
N CYS A 856 -26.44 -39.71 45.79
CA CYS A 856 -26.56 -40.01 47.23
C CYS A 856 -28.06 -39.99 47.60
N LYS A 857 -28.63 -41.20 47.43
CA LYS A 857 -30.00 -41.70 47.52
C LYS A 857 -31.03 -41.15 46.55
#